data_AF-A0A819N189-F1
#
_entry.id   AF-A0A819N189-F1
#
_cell.length_a   1.000
_cell.length_b   1.000
_cell.length_c   1.000
_cell.angle_alpha   90.00
_cell.angle_beta   90.00
_cell.angle_gamma   90.00
#
_symmetry.space_group_name_H-M   'P 1'
#
loop_
_entity.id
_entity.type
_entity.pdbx_description
1 polymer ?
#
loop_
_entity_poly.entity_id
_entity_poly.type
_entity_poly.pdbx_seq_one_letter_code
_entity_poly.pdbx_strand_id
1 'polypeptide(L)'
;MTIRFNVLAGCESGVLKGIDTTNNGVYVIHKPAETYADAVTLLEWSLANNETDYMQAFITTNKNNILRLKFADESIQQIGTITRSSPLRGLAYLDDDRFITCSENGVLSIDRIKNESLVSEIEANAGPDICRLRINPFNRTYFGTGGKENDLKIWSIEELMKNEKMKNKSVIFQAKNVRPNAVRLRMPVWVTDFQFIDERNRCLVATGHHQIRLYDPQSNARRPVNEVEFEQYPIMSIALLHSSNNEHFVVGNTQGEMTQFDIKRLSSSAIVHKYKGVIGSIRSIDTHPTLPLIASASIDQYVRIHNADTYRQVSKFYLKSRLTSVLFSPHSTSNREEQQEKNVETINEEIENDEIKMFSLLRRFSFVFHRFPSQYACSSTFSHITSDGNITMVDIGNKASSQRRAIAEAIVKFPDSHTYQSYFNVTTKKGDARLCSKIAGILAAKRTSDLIPLCHPLPLSYIDIEYEHRHEENEVLIRCICSTHYQTGVEMEAIVGATIAAVTIYDMCKALNNLSMSNDIDHRSVTCQASPNIALIKYWGKRNDELILPDNDSLSITLDLNDMHSYTTISTSSSMTCDTFYFDGIQQTKLSERMKKVLQEVHRRSKDNQIKFVEIRSHNTFPASSGLASSASAYASLAIALTNLFQLDDPQSTAAYLARIGSGSAIRSVYGGFVRWSSEGECLSSCVYPAEHWPELRIIILIFNSSKKPVSSTDAMQRTRETSTLFQARLSTINDKINKLIEAIKTKDFNAFAKITMMDSSQFHAVCMDTYPPVIYLNDQSKHLIDLVHSYNQMDGNQTMKVAYTFDAGPNPFCFIRQEHVDEFLSLLKYFYPAINDDVHKQVSNVDKKFPSINLSIMPNVLERIVLTKIGTGPKIVS
;
A
#
# COMPACT_ATOMS: atom_id res chain seq x y z
N MET A 1 -34.92 20.29 -10.28
CA MET A 1 -33.91 20.35 -9.20
C MET A 1 -32.61 20.55 -9.93
N THR A 2 -32.12 21.78 -9.94
CA THR A 2 -31.17 22.27 -10.95
C THR A 2 -29.84 21.54 -10.85
N ILE A 3 -29.59 20.55 -11.70
CA ILE A 3 -28.33 19.80 -11.69
C ILE A 3 -27.24 20.72 -12.23
N ARG A 4 -26.55 21.44 -11.33
CA ARG A 4 -25.29 22.14 -11.63
C ARG A 4 -24.16 21.34 -11.00
N PHE A 5 -23.42 20.59 -11.82
CA PHE A 5 -22.17 19.96 -11.37
C PHE A 5 -21.20 21.02 -10.86
N ASN A 6 -20.53 20.75 -9.74
CA ASN A 6 -19.54 21.64 -9.16
C ASN A 6 -18.17 21.48 -9.85
N VAL A 7 -17.86 20.27 -10.31
CA VAL A 7 -16.58 19.94 -10.96
C VAL A 7 -16.82 19.06 -12.18
N LEU A 8 -16.15 19.38 -13.29
CA LEU A 8 -16.08 18.56 -14.50
C LEU A 8 -14.73 17.82 -14.54
N ALA A 9 -14.76 16.58 -15.01
CA ALA A 9 -13.56 15.75 -15.15
C ALA A 9 -13.52 15.05 -16.52
N GLY A 10 -12.42 15.26 -17.24
CA GLY A 10 -12.13 14.61 -18.50
C GLY A 10 -11.39 13.29 -18.31
N CYS A 11 -11.70 12.29 -19.15
CA CYS A 11 -11.10 10.96 -19.08
C CYS A 11 -10.26 10.62 -20.32
N GLU A 12 -9.31 9.69 -20.19
CA GLU A 12 -8.50 9.13 -21.30
C GLU A 12 -9.35 8.43 -22.36
N SER A 13 -10.57 8.01 -22.02
CA SER A 13 -11.53 7.35 -22.92
C SER A 13 -12.44 8.32 -23.69
N GLY A 14 -12.20 9.63 -23.61
CA GLY A 14 -13.07 10.65 -24.21
C GLY A 14 -14.36 10.90 -23.44
N VAL A 15 -14.59 10.21 -22.32
CA VAL A 15 -15.75 10.40 -21.44
C VAL A 15 -15.60 11.68 -20.62
N LEU A 16 -16.67 12.46 -20.54
CA LEU A 16 -16.78 13.60 -19.63
C LEU A 16 -17.68 13.25 -18.45
N LYS A 17 -17.23 13.57 -17.24
CA LYS A 17 -17.99 13.35 -16.01
C LYS A 17 -18.24 14.65 -15.27
N GLY A 18 -19.42 14.78 -14.69
CA GLY A 18 -19.83 15.82 -13.77
C GLY A 18 -19.86 15.30 -12.35
N ILE A 19 -19.32 16.07 -11.42
CA ILE A 19 -19.30 15.77 -9.99
C ILE A 19 -20.18 16.81 -9.30
N ASP A 20 -21.18 16.32 -8.59
CA ASP A 20 -22.02 17.11 -7.68
C ASP A 20 -21.50 16.89 -6.26
N THR A 21 -20.82 17.90 -5.72
CA THR A 21 -20.28 17.87 -4.35
C THR A 21 -21.35 18.04 -3.30
N THR A 22 -22.54 18.56 -3.65
CA THR A 22 -23.64 18.75 -2.70
C THR A 22 -24.37 17.44 -2.42
N ASN A 23 -24.60 16.64 -3.46
CA ASN A 23 -25.26 15.33 -3.38
C ASN A 23 -24.29 14.14 -3.41
N ASN A 24 -22.98 14.41 -3.43
CA ASN A 24 -21.92 13.41 -3.52
C ASN A 24 -22.07 12.45 -4.72
N GLY A 25 -22.55 12.98 -5.86
CA GLY A 25 -22.89 12.22 -7.06
C GLY A 25 -21.89 12.38 -8.21
N VAL A 26 -21.68 11.32 -8.99
CA VAL A 26 -20.86 11.34 -10.21
C VAL A 26 -21.71 10.93 -11.41
N TYR A 27 -21.74 11.76 -12.43
CA TYR A 27 -22.61 11.63 -13.59
C TYR A 27 -21.80 11.64 -14.87
N VAL A 28 -22.18 10.82 -15.85
CA VAL A 28 -21.57 10.87 -17.18
C VAL A 28 -22.31 11.93 -17.99
N ILE A 29 -21.61 13.00 -18.35
CA ILE A 29 -22.16 14.12 -19.10
C ILE A 29 -22.11 13.85 -20.60
N HIS A 30 -20.97 13.32 -21.06
CA HIS A 30 -20.77 12.99 -22.46
C HIS A 30 -20.09 11.64 -22.55
N LYS A 31 -20.64 10.79 -23.41
CA LYS A 31 -20.05 9.53 -23.79
C LYS A 31 -19.86 9.54 -25.31
N PRO A 32 -18.66 9.30 -25.81
CA PRO A 32 -18.43 9.23 -27.23
C PRO A 32 -19.12 8.01 -27.85
N ALA A 33 -19.56 8.15 -29.12
CA ALA A 33 -20.33 7.12 -29.83
C ALA A 33 -19.50 5.87 -30.20
N GLU A 34 -18.18 6.02 -30.35
CA GLU A 34 -17.26 4.92 -30.64
C GLU A 34 -16.56 4.43 -29.37
N THR A 35 -16.34 3.11 -29.29
CA THR A 35 -15.69 2.42 -28.15
C THR A 35 -14.22 2.81 -27.97
N TYR A 36 -13.58 3.41 -28.98
CA TYR A 36 -12.21 3.93 -28.97
C TYR A 36 -12.23 5.43 -29.29
N ALA A 37 -12.71 6.21 -28.33
CA ALA A 37 -12.65 7.65 -28.41
C ALA A 37 -11.48 8.18 -27.59
N ASP A 38 -10.87 9.22 -28.14
CA ASP A 38 -9.61 9.75 -27.66
C ASP A 38 -9.77 10.59 -26.40
N ALA A 39 -8.71 10.65 -25.60
CA ALA A 39 -8.67 11.33 -24.31
C ALA A 39 -9.15 12.79 -24.37
N VAL A 40 -9.91 13.20 -23.36
CA VAL A 40 -10.26 14.61 -23.13
C VAL A 40 -9.02 15.36 -22.63
N THR A 41 -8.38 16.15 -23.47
CA THR A 41 -7.10 16.81 -23.10
C THR A 41 -7.30 18.15 -22.42
N LEU A 42 -8.36 18.87 -22.75
CA LEU A 42 -8.60 20.24 -22.30
C LEU A 42 -10.10 20.45 -22.07
N LEU A 43 -10.41 21.25 -21.04
CA LEU A 43 -11.74 21.72 -20.70
C LEU A 43 -11.65 23.24 -20.53
N GLU A 44 -12.58 23.98 -21.12
CA GLU A 44 -12.66 25.44 -20.99
C GLU A 44 -14.12 25.89 -21.04
N TRP A 45 -14.49 26.86 -20.20
CA TRP A 45 -15.81 27.52 -20.25
C TRP A 45 -15.80 28.72 -21.19
N SER A 46 -16.90 28.92 -21.94
CA SER A 46 -17.19 30.19 -22.60
C SER A 46 -17.96 31.10 -21.64
N LEU A 47 -17.58 32.37 -21.57
CA LEU A 47 -18.39 33.41 -20.93
C LEU A 47 -19.40 33.91 -21.97
N ALA A 48 -20.69 33.66 -21.76
CA ALA A 48 -21.74 34.25 -22.59
C ALA A 48 -22.02 35.69 -22.11
N ASN A 49 -21.91 36.67 -23.00
CA ASN A 49 -22.29 38.05 -22.67
C ASN A 49 -23.80 38.24 -22.82
N ASN A 50 -24.44 38.58 -21.69
CA ASN A 50 -25.78 39.14 -21.55
C ASN A 50 -27.01 38.26 -21.88
N GLU A 51 -27.89 38.21 -20.88
CA GLU A 51 -29.32 37.88 -20.89
C GLU A 51 -29.70 36.48 -21.43
N THR A 52 -29.96 35.57 -20.48
CA THR A 52 -30.55 34.19 -20.55
C THR A 52 -29.60 32.98 -20.66
N ASP A 53 -29.40 32.35 -19.48
CA ASP A 53 -29.31 30.90 -19.14
C ASP A 53 -28.49 29.88 -19.94
N TYR A 54 -27.54 30.30 -20.80
CA TYR A 54 -26.73 29.35 -21.57
C TYR A 54 -25.22 29.46 -21.29
N MET A 55 -24.67 28.45 -20.63
CA MET A 55 -23.21 28.24 -20.56
C MET A 55 -22.77 27.30 -21.67
N GLN A 56 -21.60 27.54 -22.27
CA GLN A 56 -20.99 26.58 -23.18
C GLN A 56 -19.65 26.12 -22.63
N ALA A 57 -19.35 24.85 -22.85
CA ALA A 57 -18.02 24.31 -22.60
C ALA A 57 -17.44 23.79 -23.91
N PHE A 58 -16.17 24.08 -24.11
CA PHE A 58 -15.39 23.48 -25.16
C PHE A 58 -14.48 22.40 -24.60
N ILE A 59 -14.40 21.29 -25.33
CA ILE A 59 -13.69 20.10 -24.91
C ILE A 59 -12.81 19.65 -26.06
N THR A 60 -11.51 19.55 -25.82
CA THR A 60 -10.60 18.97 -26.81
C THR A 60 -10.46 17.48 -26.55
N THR A 61 -10.51 16.68 -27.62
CA THR A 61 -10.14 15.25 -27.60
C THR A 61 -8.93 14.98 -28.49
N ASN A 62 -8.16 13.89 -28.27
CA ASN A 62 -6.98 13.62 -29.14
C ASN A 62 -7.31 13.34 -30.62
N LYS A 63 -8.58 13.11 -31.01
CA LYS A 63 -8.97 12.92 -32.44
C LYS A 63 -8.93 14.24 -33.22
N ASN A 64 -8.16 15.20 -32.72
CA ASN A 64 -8.12 16.57 -33.19
C ASN A 64 -9.50 17.26 -33.14
N ASN A 65 -10.41 16.75 -32.31
CA ASN A 65 -11.79 17.19 -32.28
C ASN A 65 -12.04 18.15 -31.13
N ILE A 66 -12.74 19.24 -31.41
CA ILE A 66 -13.30 20.16 -30.43
C ILE A 66 -14.79 19.86 -30.35
N LEU A 67 -15.22 19.41 -29.19
CA LEU A 67 -16.62 19.18 -28.86
C LEU A 67 -17.16 20.44 -28.16
N ARG A 68 -18.26 20.98 -28.69
CA ARG A 68 -18.98 22.12 -28.10
C ARG A 68 -20.25 21.63 -27.42
N LEU A 69 -20.38 21.91 -26.12
CA LEU A 69 -21.56 21.57 -25.33
C LEU A 69 -22.30 22.82 -24.91
N LYS A 70 -23.64 22.80 -25.02
CA LYS A 70 -24.57 23.77 -24.42
C LYS A 70 -25.09 23.21 -23.10
N PHE A 71 -25.08 24.03 -22.06
CA PHE A 71 -25.69 23.74 -20.78
C PHE A 71 -26.93 24.63 -20.65
N ALA A 72 -28.11 24.03 -20.73
CA ALA A 72 -29.41 24.69 -20.85
C ALA A 72 -30.47 23.89 -20.06
N ASP A 73 -31.27 24.52 -19.21
CA ASP A 73 -32.48 23.91 -18.59
C ASP A 73 -32.29 22.47 -18.06
N GLU A 74 -31.35 22.29 -17.12
CA GLU A 74 -30.98 20.98 -16.53
C GLU A 74 -30.44 19.92 -17.52
N SER A 75 -30.27 20.29 -18.80
CA SER A 75 -29.86 19.40 -19.88
C SER A 75 -28.55 19.85 -20.54
N ILE A 76 -27.84 18.88 -21.13
CA ILE A 76 -26.57 19.11 -21.81
C ILE A 76 -26.74 18.66 -23.25
N GLN A 77 -26.54 19.59 -24.17
CA GLN A 77 -26.70 19.34 -25.60
C GLN A 77 -25.35 19.51 -26.31
N GLN A 78 -24.95 18.49 -27.08
CA GLN A 78 -23.85 18.64 -28.02
C GLN A 78 -24.31 19.51 -29.20
N ILE A 79 -23.64 20.65 -29.40
CA ILE A 79 -23.97 21.60 -30.47
C ILE A 79 -23.19 21.28 -31.74
N GLY A 80 -21.94 20.82 -31.62
CA GLY A 80 -21.11 20.55 -32.78
C GLY A 80 -19.76 19.94 -32.43
N THR A 81 -19.13 19.34 -33.45
CA THR A 81 -17.78 18.79 -33.38
C THR A 81 -16.95 19.38 -34.51
N ILE A 82 -15.78 19.93 -34.18
CA ILE A 82 -14.87 20.56 -35.14
C ILE A 82 -13.59 19.74 -35.19
N THR A 83 -13.14 19.33 -36.37
CA THR A 83 -11.93 18.50 -36.54
C THR A 83 -10.72 19.32 -37.00
N ARG A 84 -9.53 18.99 -36.47
CA ARG A 84 -8.23 19.60 -36.80
C ARG A 84 -7.26 18.57 -37.39
N SER A 85 -6.12 19.05 -37.87
CA SER A 85 -5.08 18.21 -38.48
C SER A 85 -4.10 17.60 -37.46
N SER A 86 -4.02 18.13 -36.24
CA SER A 86 -3.10 17.70 -35.18
C SER A 86 -3.73 17.90 -33.79
N PRO A 87 -3.32 17.12 -32.75
CA PRO A 87 -3.93 17.21 -31.43
C PRO A 87 -3.79 18.60 -30.83
N LEU A 88 -4.86 19.13 -30.25
CA LEU A 88 -4.82 20.46 -29.64
C LEU A 88 -4.23 20.42 -28.23
N ARG A 89 -3.36 21.39 -27.96
CA ARG A 89 -2.61 21.58 -26.73
C ARG A 89 -2.98 22.88 -26.02
N GLY A 90 -3.81 23.71 -26.65
CA GLY A 90 -4.61 24.71 -25.95
C GLY A 90 -5.82 25.15 -26.77
N LEU A 91 -6.80 25.66 -26.04
CA LEU A 91 -8.09 26.12 -26.52
C LEU A 91 -8.54 27.23 -25.58
N ALA A 92 -8.92 28.37 -26.13
CA ALA A 92 -9.49 29.46 -25.34
C ALA A 92 -10.52 30.22 -26.16
N TYR A 93 -11.61 30.61 -25.54
CA TYR A 93 -12.62 31.45 -26.17
C TYR A 93 -12.12 32.91 -26.26
N LEU A 94 -12.46 33.66 -27.30
CA LEU A 94 -12.10 35.08 -27.42
C LEU A 94 -13.31 35.97 -27.17
N ASP A 95 -14.41 35.70 -27.87
CA ASP A 95 -15.69 36.38 -27.80
C ASP A 95 -16.81 35.44 -28.30
N ASP A 96 -18.06 35.94 -28.38
CA ASP A 96 -19.28 35.15 -28.60
C ASP A 96 -19.21 34.15 -29.78
N ASP A 97 -18.41 34.41 -30.80
CA ASP A 97 -18.25 33.49 -31.93
C ASP A 97 -16.81 33.14 -32.31
N ARG A 98 -15.78 33.74 -31.69
CA ARG A 98 -14.37 33.43 -31.97
C ARG A 98 -13.66 32.70 -30.84
N PHE A 99 -12.79 31.78 -31.21
CA PHE A 99 -11.91 31.09 -30.29
C PHE A 99 -10.52 30.86 -30.90
N ILE A 100 -9.53 30.65 -30.05
CA ILE A 100 -8.16 30.37 -30.43
C ILE A 100 -7.78 28.94 -30.07
N THR A 101 -7.05 28.28 -30.96
CA THR A 101 -6.52 26.93 -30.73
C THR A 101 -5.06 26.85 -31.12
N CYS A 102 -4.32 26.00 -30.42
CA CYS A 102 -2.97 25.64 -30.83
C CYS A 102 -2.81 24.13 -30.80
N SER A 103 -2.30 23.56 -31.89
CA SER A 103 -1.94 22.15 -31.99
C SER A 103 -0.52 21.87 -31.51
N GLU A 104 -0.24 20.60 -31.24
CA GLU A 104 1.06 20.10 -30.82
C GLU A 104 2.17 20.40 -31.84
N ASN A 105 1.89 20.31 -33.14
CA ASN A 105 2.83 20.67 -34.20
C ASN A 105 3.01 22.20 -34.38
N GLY A 106 2.36 23.01 -33.54
CA GLY A 106 2.54 24.46 -33.52
C GLY A 106 1.60 25.27 -34.38
N VAL A 107 0.59 24.66 -35.02
CA VAL A 107 -0.40 25.43 -35.79
C VAL A 107 -1.30 26.17 -34.82
N LEU A 108 -1.22 27.50 -34.86
CA LEU A 108 -2.06 28.41 -34.11
C LEU A 108 -3.15 28.94 -35.03
N SER A 109 -4.41 28.77 -34.66
CA SER A 109 -5.55 29.28 -35.44
C SER A 109 -6.49 30.11 -34.58
N ILE A 110 -6.98 31.21 -35.15
CA ILE A 110 -8.16 31.91 -34.63
C ILE A 110 -9.29 31.62 -35.60
N ASP A 111 -10.37 31.06 -35.06
CA ASP A 111 -11.47 30.57 -35.86
C ASP A 111 -12.79 31.16 -35.34
N ARG A 112 -13.70 31.39 -36.29
CA ARG A 112 -15.03 31.91 -36.02
C ARG A 112 -16.09 30.89 -36.35
N ILE A 113 -17.08 30.77 -35.47
CA ILE A 113 -18.24 29.91 -35.65
C ILE A 113 -19.30 30.68 -36.44
N LYS A 114 -19.60 30.24 -37.67
CA LYS A 114 -20.68 30.78 -38.50
C LYS A 114 -21.59 29.66 -38.99
N ASN A 115 -22.89 29.73 -38.71
CA ASN A 115 -23.89 28.73 -39.14
C ASN A 115 -23.45 27.28 -38.85
N GLU A 116 -23.02 27.01 -37.61
CA GLU A 116 -22.52 25.70 -37.16
C GLU A 116 -21.28 25.17 -37.91
N SER A 117 -20.70 25.99 -38.80
CA SER A 117 -19.48 25.70 -39.53
C SER A 117 -18.33 26.56 -39.03
N LEU A 118 -17.11 26.04 -39.14
CA LEU A 118 -15.91 26.73 -38.72
C LEU A 118 -15.24 27.46 -39.88
N VAL A 119 -14.97 28.75 -39.71
CA VAL A 119 -14.17 29.54 -40.64
C VAL A 119 -12.89 29.98 -39.93
N SER A 120 -11.74 29.48 -40.38
CA SER A 120 -10.43 29.95 -39.92
C SER A 120 -10.22 31.38 -40.41
N GLU A 121 -10.08 32.33 -39.49
CA GLU A 121 -9.83 33.73 -39.83
C GLU A 121 -8.32 33.98 -39.95
N ILE A 122 -7.51 33.32 -39.11
CA ILE A 122 -6.05 33.54 -39.06
C ILE A 122 -5.31 32.24 -38.74
N GLU A 123 -4.17 32.03 -39.42
CA GLU A 123 -3.23 30.95 -39.10
C GLU A 123 -1.79 31.45 -38.92
N ALA A 124 -1.19 31.08 -37.79
CA ALA A 124 0.20 31.33 -37.44
C ALA A 124 0.89 30.06 -36.92
N ASN A 125 2.18 30.15 -36.65
CA ASN A 125 2.97 29.02 -36.19
C ASN A 125 3.71 29.37 -34.89
N ALA A 126 3.38 28.66 -33.81
CA ALA A 126 3.97 28.82 -32.49
C ALA A 126 5.28 28.02 -32.27
N GLY A 127 5.70 27.26 -33.28
CA GLY A 127 6.81 26.30 -33.21
C GLY A 127 6.34 24.90 -32.78
N PRO A 128 7.14 23.85 -33.03
CA PRO A 128 6.75 22.47 -32.76
C PRO A 128 6.68 22.15 -31.26
N ASP A 129 6.18 20.95 -30.96
CA ASP A 129 6.13 20.32 -29.64
C ASP A 129 5.47 21.16 -28.54
N ILE A 130 4.41 21.89 -28.90
CA ILE A 130 3.63 22.68 -27.95
C ILE A 130 2.99 21.75 -26.93
N CYS A 131 3.15 22.06 -25.65
CA CYS A 131 2.50 21.34 -24.56
C CYS A 131 1.26 22.10 -24.06
N ARG A 132 1.29 23.44 -24.08
CA ARG A 132 0.20 24.27 -23.57
C ARG A 132 0.05 25.60 -24.33
N LEU A 133 -1.20 26.01 -24.55
CA LEU A 133 -1.61 27.40 -24.80
C LEU A 133 -2.61 27.83 -23.71
N ARG A 134 -2.47 29.06 -23.22
CA ARG A 134 -3.43 29.70 -22.30
C ARG A 134 -3.61 31.17 -22.67
N ILE A 135 -4.84 31.66 -22.58
CA ILE A 135 -5.14 33.09 -22.69
C ILE A 135 -4.85 33.78 -21.36
N ASN A 136 -4.47 35.06 -21.38
CA ASN A 136 -4.37 35.84 -20.16
C ASN A 136 -5.79 36.20 -19.66
N PRO A 137 -6.22 35.72 -18.47
CA PRO A 137 -7.55 36.01 -17.96
C PRO A 137 -7.73 37.47 -17.53
N PHE A 138 -6.64 38.18 -17.22
CA PHE A 138 -6.66 39.59 -16.80
C PHE A 138 -6.68 40.53 -18.00
N ASN A 139 -6.08 40.12 -19.11
CA ASN A 139 -6.10 40.87 -20.36
C ASN A 139 -6.17 39.90 -21.55
N ARG A 140 -7.39 39.62 -22.01
CA ARG A 140 -7.68 38.64 -23.07
C ARG A 140 -7.13 39.02 -24.45
N THR A 141 -6.49 40.18 -24.60
CA THR A 141 -5.76 40.52 -25.84
C THR A 141 -4.45 39.75 -25.98
N TYR A 142 -3.96 39.13 -24.90
CA TYR A 142 -2.71 38.37 -24.90
C TYR A 142 -2.93 36.88 -24.58
N PHE A 143 -2.11 36.02 -25.18
CA PHE A 143 -2.04 34.60 -24.84
C PHE A 143 -0.60 34.10 -24.86
N GLY A 144 -0.36 33.00 -24.17
CA GLY A 144 0.95 32.35 -24.09
C GLY A 144 0.97 31.01 -24.83
N THR A 145 2.16 30.58 -25.24
CA THR A 145 2.43 29.23 -25.73
C THR A 145 3.73 28.72 -25.14
N GLY A 146 3.82 27.43 -24.83
CA GLY A 146 5.05 26.77 -24.38
C GLY A 146 5.02 25.26 -24.63
N GLY A 147 6.20 24.65 -24.71
CA GLY A 147 6.36 23.24 -25.00
C GLY A 147 7.78 22.71 -24.80
N LYS A 148 8.06 21.55 -25.42
CA LYS A 148 9.37 20.91 -25.38
C LYS A 148 10.29 21.56 -26.42
N GLU A 149 11.48 21.97 -26.00
CA GLU A 149 12.40 22.79 -26.79
C GLU A 149 11.78 24.09 -27.34
N ASN A 150 10.64 24.50 -26.80
CA ASN A 150 9.86 25.67 -27.19
C ASN A 150 9.47 26.44 -25.92
N ASP A 151 10.32 27.40 -25.52
CA ASP A 151 10.14 28.17 -24.29
C ASP A 151 8.94 29.12 -24.37
N LEU A 152 8.58 29.76 -23.25
CA LEU A 152 7.44 30.66 -23.16
C LEU A 152 7.50 31.77 -24.23
N LYS A 153 6.44 31.84 -25.04
CA LYS A 153 6.15 32.96 -25.94
C LYS A 153 4.83 33.58 -25.55
N ILE A 154 4.75 34.92 -25.58
CA ILE A 154 3.51 35.67 -25.36
C ILE A 154 3.21 36.44 -26.63
N TRP A 155 1.95 36.36 -27.05
CA TRP A 155 1.43 36.82 -28.32
C TRP A 155 0.34 37.85 -28.09
N SER A 156 0.22 38.81 -29.00
CA SER A 156 -0.90 39.76 -29.05
C SER A 156 -1.90 39.33 -30.12
N ILE A 157 -3.16 39.13 -29.74
CA ILE A 157 -4.26 38.80 -30.65
C ILE A 157 -4.52 39.95 -31.62
N GLU A 158 -4.45 41.19 -31.14
CA GLU A 158 -4.65 42.36 -32.01
C GLU A 158 -3.58 42.45 -33.09
N GLU A 159 -2.30 42.25 -32.74
CA GLU A 159 -1.21 42.30 -33.73
C GLU A 159 -1.26 41.10 -34.68
N LEU A 160 -1.74 39.95 -34.20
CA LEU A 160 -1.99 38.77 -35.02
C LEU A 160 -3.12 39.03 -36.03
N MET A 161 -4.16 39.76 -35.62
CA MET A 161 -5.29 40.17 -36.47
C MET A 161 -4.95 41.26 -37.49
N LYS A 162 -3.99 42.15 -37.19
CA LYS A 162 -3.64 43.28 -38.07
C LYS A 162 -2.72 42.91 -39.24
N ASN A 163 -1.93 41.83 -39.17
CA ASN A 163 -0.76 41.65 -40.05
C ASN A 163 -0.72 40.29 -40.78
N GLU A 164 -1.29 40.20 -41.99
CA GLU A 164 -1.16 39.01 -42.86
C GLU A 164 0.26 38.78 -43.40
N LYS A 165 1.11 39.82 -43.50
CA LYS A 165 2.41 39.76 -44.22
C LYS A 165 3.68 39.80 -43.35
N MET A 166 3.60 40.01 -42.03
CA MET A 166 4.77 39.96 -41.13
C MET A 166 4.45 39.22 -39.82
N LYS A 167 4.57 37.88 -39.83
CA LYS A 167 4.26 37.02 -38.67
C LYS A 167 5.13 37.28 -37.42
N ASN A 168 6.31 37.89 -37.56
CA ASN A 168 7.28 38.07 -36.45
C ASN A 168 6.95 39.18 -35.43
N LYS A 169 6.03 40.11 -35.71
CA LYS A 169 5.65 41.19 -34.75
C LYS A 169 4.56 40.78 -33.75
N SER A 170 3.88 39.66 -34.00
CA SER A 170 2.78 39.17 -33.15
C SER A 170 3.26 38.62 -31.80
N VAL A 171 4.52 38.17 -31.70
CA VAL A 171 5.16 37.71 -30.47
C VAL A 171 5.74 38.92 -29.73
N ILE A 172 5.10 39.32 -28.63
CA ILE A 172 5.55 40.45 -27.81
C ILE A 172 6.66 40.06 -26.83
N PHE A 173 6.73 38.78 -26.44
CA PHE A 173 7.77 38.26 -25.56
C PHE A 173 8.17 36.84 -25.96
N GLN A 174 9.47 36.57 -25.93
CA GLN A 174 10.01 35.23 -26.12
C GLN A 174 11.14 35.01 -25.11
N ALA A 175 10.96 34.01 -24.26
CA ALA A 175 11.94 33.62 -23.27
C ALA A 175 13.23 33.16 -23.96
N LYS A 176 14.36 33.59 -23.38
CA LYS A 176 15.68 33.02 -23.66
C LYS A 176 15.93 31.92 -22.64
N ASN A 177 16.58 30.86 -23.11
CA ASN A 177 17.06 29.79 -22.25
C ASN A 177 17.86 30.36 -21.06
N VAL A 178 17.69 29.72 -19.91
CA VAL A 178 18.43 30.01 -18.68
C VAL A 178 19.94 29.92 -18.90
N ARG A 179 20.71 30.43 -17.94
CA ARG A 179 22.16 30.35 -18.05
C ARG A 179 22.58 28.87 -18.03
N PRO A 180 23.60 28.49 -18.82
CA PRO A 180 24.23 27.20 -18.67
C PRO A 180 24.64 26.96 -17.22
N ASN A 181 24.55 25.70 -16.79
CA ASN A 181 24.97 25.28 -15.45
C ASN A 181 26.50 25.45 -15.26
N ALA A 182 27.03 25.08 -14.08
CA ALA A 182 28.45 25.22 -13.75
C ALA A 182 29.40 24.52 -14.75
N VAL A 183 28.90 23.50 -15.46
CA VAL A 183 29.60 22.75 -16.52
C VAL A 183 29.45 23.37 -17.91
N ARG A 184 28.86 24.56 -18.02
CA ARG A 184 28.63 25.33 -19.26
C ARG A 184 27.76 24.62 -20.30
N LEU A 185 26.92 23.67 -19.89
CA LEU A 185 25.99 22.98 -20.78
C LEU A 185 24.66 23.75 -20.89
N ARG A 186 24.10 23.80 -22.10
CA ARG A 186 22.76 24.34 -22.36
C ARG A 186 21.74 23.53 -21.56
N MET A 187 20.88 24.23 -20.81
CA MET A 187 19.78 23.59 -20.09
C MET A 187 18.67 23.20 -21.07
N PRO A 188 18.14 21.96 -21.04
CA PRO A 188 17.00 21.59 -21.86
C PRO A 188 15.76 22.42 -21.49
N VAL A 189 14.90 22.69 -22.48
CA VAL A 189 13.68 23.49 -22.28
C VAL A 189 12.49 22.57 -22.36
N TRP A 190 11.63 22.58 -21.35
CA TRP A 190 10.39 21.84 -21.38
C TRP A 190 9.34 22.53 -20.52
N VAL A 191 8.52 23.38 -21.16
CA VAL A 191 7.36 24.01 -20.51
C VAL A 191 6.21 23.02 -20.57
N THR A 192 5.76 22.55 -19.41
CA THR A 192 4.66 21.56 -19.30
C THR A 192 3.31 22.24 -19.10
N ASP A 193 3.28 23.31 -18.29
CA ASP A 193 2.11 24.15 -18.04
C ASP A 193 2.58 25.54 -17.59
N PHE A 194 1.72 26.56 -17.67
CA PHE A 194 2.02 27.90 -17.17
C PHE A 194 0.73 28.66 -16.89
N GLN A 195 0.81 29.73 -16.09
CA GLN A 195 -0.34 30.56 -15.73
C GLN A 195 0.06 32.04 -15.69
N PHE A 196 -0.78 32.91 -16.28
CA PHE A 196 -0.66 34.35 -16.13
C PHE A 196 -1.07 34.77 -14.72
N ILE A 197 -0.37 35.74 -14.13
CA ILE A 197 -0.64 36.20 -12.76
C ILE A 197 -1.21 37.63 -12.70
N ASP A 198 -1.10 38.42 -13.78
CA ASP A 198 -1.64 39.78 -13.84
C ASP A 198 -1.83 40.34 -15.28
N GLU A 199 -2.35 41.57 -15.36
CA GLU A 199 -2.51 42.35 -16.60
C GLU A 199 -1.18 42.73 -17.28
N ARG A 200 -0.06 42.68 -16.54
CA ARG A 200 1.28 42.99 -17.06
C ARG A 200 1.89 41.82 -17.84
N ASN A 201 1.14 40.72 -17.99
CA ASN A 201 1.55 39.49 -18.64
C ASN A 201 2.66 38.74 -17.88
N ARG A 202 2.81 38.94 -16.57
CA ARG A 202 3.73 38.10 -15.79
C ARG A 202 3.22 36.65 -15.79
N CYS A 203 4.14 35.68 -15.90
CA CYS A 203 3.81 34.27 -16.04
C CYS A 203 4.59 33.39 -15.08
N LEU A 204 3.90 32.50 -14.38
CA LEU A 204 4.49 31.35 -13.70
C LEU A 204 4.54 30.18 -14.66
N VAL A 205 5.73 29.62 -14.86
CA VAL A 205 5.98 28.53 -15.80
C VAL A 205 6.42 27.30 -15.02
N ALA A 206 5.66 26.22 -15.16
CA ALA A 206 6.01 24.91 -14.67
C ALA A 206 6.80 24.16 -15.74
N THR A 207 7.83 23.41 -15.32
CA THR A 207 8.71 22.72 -16.26
C THR A 207 8.75 21.21 -16.02
N GLY A 208 9.05 20.48 -17.10
CA GLY A 208 9.34 19.05 -17.03
C GLY A 208 10.66 18.72 -16.34
N HIS A 209 11.43 19.74 -15.98
CA HIS A 209 12.67 19.66 -15.22
C HIS A 209 12.48 20.22 -13.81
N HIS A 210 11.33 19.95 -13.17
CA HIS A 210 11.07 20.20 -11.73
C HIS A 210 11.29 21.66 -11.26
N GLN A 211 11.33 22.63 -12.17
CA GLN A 211 11.51 24.05 -11.86
C GLN A 211 10.22 24.84 -12.10
N ILE A 212 9.99 25.82 -11.23
CA ILE A 212 8.98 26.87 -11.36
C ILE A 212 9.70 28.17 -11.67
N ARG A 213 9.35 28.81 -12.78
CA ARG A 213 9.99 30.03 -13.28
C ARG A 213 9.01 31.18 -13.36
N LEU A 214 9.36 32.32 -12.81
CA LEU A 214 8.59 33.55 -12.95
C LEU A 214 9.20 34.42 -14.06
N TYR A 215 8.44 34.69 -15.11
CA TYR A 215 8.82 35.60 -16.19
C TYR A 215 8.03 36.91 -16.09
N ASP A 216 8.73 38.02 -16.32
CA ASP A 216 8.15 39.36 -16.41
C ASP A 216 8.48 39.99 -17.77
N PRO A 217 7.52 40.03 -18.71
CA PRO A 217 7.71 40.59 -20.04
C PRO A 217 8.00 42.09 -20.06
N GLN A 218 7.61 42.82 -19.01
CA GLN A 218 7.89 44.26 -18.91
C GLN A 218 9.29 44.52 -18.36
N SER A 219 9.91 43.52 -17.72
CA SER A 219 11.33 43.60 -17.40
C SER A 219 12.17 43.54 -18.67
N ASN A 220 13.29 44.25 -18.72
CA ASN A 220 14.26 44.12 -19.82
C ASN A 220 14.93 42.72 -19.88
N ALA A 221 14.60 41.83 -18.94
CA ALA A 221 15.14 40.48 -18.86
C ALA A 221 14.28 39.49 -19.67
N ARG A 222 14.92 38.75 -20.58
CA ARG A 222 14.29 37.62 -21.30
C ARG A 222 14.46 36.27 -20.59
N ARG A 223 15.01 36.27 -19.39
CA ARG A 223 15.24 35.08 -18.55
C ARG A 223 14.34 35.17 -17.31
N PRO A 224 14.09 34.06 -16.60
CA PRO A 224 13.25 34.11 -15.40
C PRO A 224 13.82 35.10 -14.37
N VAL A 225 12.93 35.89 -13.79
CA VAL A 225 13.22 36.84 -12.71
C VAL A 225 13.48 36.07 -11.42
N ASN A 226 12.68 35.03 -11.18
CA ASN A 226 12.86 34.08 -10.08
C ASN A 226 12.73 32.66 -10.60
N GLU A 227 13.48 31.75 -10.00
CA GLU A 227 13.43 30.31 -10.26
C GLU A 227 13.48 29.57 -8.93
N VAL A 228 12.63 28.56 -8.78
CA VAL A 228 12.54 27.68 -7.61
C VAL A 228 12.42 26.24 -8.08
N GLU A 229 13.10 25.32 -7.41
CA GLU A 229 12.96 23.89 -7.65
C GLU A 229 11.84 23.30 -6.77
N PHE A 230 11.02 22.45 -7.37
CA PHE A 230 9.95 21.71 -6.72
C PHE A 230 10.27 20.21 -6.74
N GLU A 231 10.80 19.73 -5.61
CA GLU A 231 11.20 18.33 -5.43
C GLU A 231 12.14 17.84 -6.55
N GLN A 232 11.99 16.60 -7.02
CA GLN A 232 12.89 15.98 -8.00
C GLN A 232 12.18 15.48 -9.27
N TYR A 233 10.89 15.79 -9.43
CA TYR A 233 10.03 15.19 -10.46
C TYR A 233 9.36 16.23 -11.38
N PRO A 234 9.12 15.90 -12.66
CA PRO A 234 8.47 16.80 -13.61
C PRO A 234 7.16 17.38 -13.08
N ILE A 235 7.00 18.70 -13.20
CA ILE A 235 5.75 19.38 -12.83
C ILE A 235 4.76 19.21 -13.98
N MET A 236 3.57 18.72 -13.70
CA MET A 236 2.57 18.39 -14.72
C MET A 236 1.47 19.43 -14.83
N SER A 237 1.15 20.11 -13.73
CA SER A 237 0.07 21.10 -13.70
C SER A 237 0.37 22.20 -12.69
N ILE A 238 -0.03 23.41 -13.04
CA ILE A 238 0.03 24.60 -12.20
C ILE A 238 -1.30 25.33 -12.26
N ALA A 239 -1.79 25.82 -11.11
CA ALA A 239 -3.01 26.61 -11.03
C ALA A 239 -2.86 27.76 -10.03
N LEU A 240 -3.36 28.95 -10.39
CA LEU A 240 -3.35 30.13 -9.54
C LEU A 240 -4.52 30.07 -8.55
N LEU A 241 -4.30 30.44 -7.29
CA LEU A 241 -5.38 30.44 -6.30
C LEU A 241 -6.08 31.80 -6.29
N HIS A 242 -7.31 31.83 -6.80
CA HIS A 242 -8.06 33.08 -6.95
C HIS A 242 -8.53 33.68 -5.62
N SER A 243 -8.81 32.86 -4.61
CA SER A 243 -9.27 33.31 -3.28
C SER A 243 -8.23 34.15 -2.53
N SER A 244 -6.93 34.02 -2.85
CA SER A 244 -5.84 34.74 -2.18
C SER A 244 -5.38 35.97 -2.94
N ASN A 245 -6.28 36.67 -3.66
CA ASN A 245 -5.94 37.77 -4.57
C ASN A 245 -4.83 37.41 -5.58
N ASN A 246 -4.80 36.15 -6.02
CA ASN A 246 -3.78 35.61 -6.93
C ASN A 246 -2.34 35.68 -6.37
N GLU A 247 -2.15 35.73 -5.05
CA GLU A 247 -0.83 35.75 -4.42
C GLU A 247 -0.25 34.34 -4.20
N HIS A 248 -1.10 33.31 -4.27
CA HIS A 248 -0.69 31.91 -4.12
C HIS A 248 -0.98 31.11 -5.38
N PHE A 249 -0.22 30.04 -5.57
CA PHE A 249 -0.46 29.06 -6.64
C PHE A 249 -0.16 27.65 -6.15
N VAL A 250 -0.68 26.65 -6.85
CA VAL A 250 -0.52 25.23 -6.53
C VAL A 250 0.11 24.51 -7.72
N VAL A 251 1.04 23.61 -7.43
CA VAL A 251 1.68 22.74 -8.43
C VAL A 251 1.52 21.28 -8.06
N GLY A 252 1.49 20.42 -9.08
CA GLY A 252 1.49 18.96 -8.94
C GLY A 252 2.49 18.28 -9.86
N ASN A 253 3.13 17.20 -9.39
CA ASN A 253 4.13 16.48 -10.17
C ASN A 253 3.72 15.04 -10.55
N THR A 254 4.64 14.33 -11.22
CA THR A 254 4.43 12.95 -11.70
C THR A 254 4.37 11.88 -10.61
N GLN A 255 4.78 12.17 -9.37
CA GLN A 255 4.70 11.23 -8.25
C GLN A 255 3.47 11.44 -7.36
N GLY A 256 2.72 12.52 -7.58
CA GLY A 256 1.54 12.85 -6.79
C GLY A 256 1.81 13.85 -5.68
N GLU A 257 2.94 14.53 -5.68
CA GLU A 257 3.22 15.59 -4.71
C GLU A 257 2.52 16.87 -5.18
N MET A 258 1.69 17.46 -4.31
CA MET A 258 0.95 18.69 -4.57
C MET A 258 1.27 19.75 -3.52
N THR A 259 1.76 20.91 -3.94
CA THR A 259 2.27 21.94 -3.02
C THR A 259 1.77 23.33 -3.41
N GLN A 260 1.37 24.12 -2.41
CA GLN A 260 1.01 25.52 -2.52
C GLN A 260 2.22 26.41 -2.23
N PHE A 261 2.35 27.47 -3.04
CA PHE A 261 3.44 28.42 -3.02
C PHE A 261 2.93 29.86 -2.94
N ASP A 262 3.72 30.73 -2.32
CA ASP A 262 3.55 32.18 -2.27
C ASP A 262 4.46 32.85 -3.33
N ILE A 263 3.84 33.59 -4.24
CA ILE A 263 4.52 34.27 -5.36
C ILE A 263 5.52 35.31 -4.84
N LYS A 264 5.18 36.06 -3.78
CA LYS A 264 6.02 37.14 -3.25
C LYS A 264 7.28 36.60 -2.57
N ARG A 265 7.24 35.34 -2.09
CA ARG A 265 8.33 34.69 -1.33
C ARG A 265 9.13 33.68 -2.15
N LEU A 266 8.97 33.67 -3.48
CA LEU A 266 9.64 32.74 -4.39
C LEU A 266 11.17 32.67 -4.16
N SER A 267 11.84 33.77 -3.79
CA SER A 267 13.29 33.78 -3.63
C SER A 267 13.85 33.26 -2.29
N SER A 268 13.02 32.99 -1.27
CA SER A 268 13.51 32.78 0.11
C SER A 268 12.86 31.63 0.88
N SER A 269 11.53 31.49 0.82
CA SER A 269 10.78 30.40 1.48
C SER A 269 9.36 30.38 0.93
N ALA A 270 9.24 29.89 -0.29
CA ALA A 270 8.04 30.03 -1.10
C ALA A 270 6.93 29.05 -0.73
N ILE A 271 7.23 27.97 0.00
CA ILE A 271 6.29 26.90 0.29
C ILE A 271 5.32 27.32 1.41
N VAL A 272 4.04 27.30 1.10
CA VAL A 272 2.96 27.55 2.07
C VAL A 272 2.48 26.23 2.70
N HIS A 273 2.16 25.23 1.88
CA HIS A 273 1.64 23.95 2.36
C HIS A 273 1.86 22.80 1.36
N LYS A 274 2.02 21.57 1.86
CA LYS A 274 2.08 20.33 1.05
C LYS A 274 0.85 19.47 1.31
N TYR A 275 0.02 19.28 0.29
CA TYR A 275 -1.19 18.45 0.37
C TYR A 275 -0.84 16.97 0.30
N LYS A 276 -1.45 16.16 1.17
CA LYS A 276 -1.20 14.71 1.27
C LYS A 276 -2.36 13.90 0.66
N GLY A 277 -2.09 12.63 0.34
CA GLY A 277 -3.13 11.64 -0.01
C GLY A 277 -3.42 11.47 -1.50
N VAL A 278 -2.65 12.13 -2.38
CA VAL A 278 -2.65 11.86 -3.82
C VAL A 278 -1.64 10.75 -4.12
N ILE A 279 -2.03 9.77 -4.95
CA ILE A 279 -1.17 8.65 -5.34
C ILE A 279 -0.91 8.71 -6.84
N GLY A 280 0.36 8.78 -7.22
CA GLY A 280 0.80 8.85 -8.61
C GLY A 280 0.54 10.19 -9.28
N SER A 281 0.92 10.31 -10.55
CA SER A 281 0.94 11.58 -11.29
C SER A 281 -0.35 12.38 -11.19
N ILE A 282 -0.21 13.64 -10.74
CA ILE A 282 -1.26 14.66 -10.88
C ILE A 282 -1.28 15.08 -12.35
N ARG A 283 -2.45 15.01 -12.98
CA ARG A 283 -2.64 15.32 -14.41
C ARG A 283 -3.15 16.73 -14.64
N SER A 284 -4.01 17.21 -13.75
CA SER A 284 -4.61 18.53 -13.83
C SER A 284 -4.97 19.01 -12.45
N ILE A 285 -4.75 20.31 -12.22
CA ILE A 285 -5.22 21.04 -11.06
C ILE A 285 -6.05 22.21 -11.58
N ASP A 286 -7.17 22.49 -10.93
CA ASP A 286 -7.95 23.69 -11.15
C ASP A 286 -8.37 24.29 -9.80
N THR A 287 -8.61 25.59 -9.76
CA THR A 287 -9.02 26.30 -8.53
C THR A 287 -10.38 26.96 -8.73
N HIS A 288 -11.17 27.01 -7.67
CA HIS A 288 -12.49 27.62 -7.76
C HIS A 288 -12.33 29.15 -7.95
N PRO A 289 -13.13 29.80 -8.83
CA PRO A 289 -12.95 31.21 -9.17
C PRO A 289 -13.13 32.17 -7.99
N THR A 290 -13.92 31.80 -6.98
CA THR A 290 -14.25 32.66 -5.84
C THR A 290 -14.03 32.03 -4.46
N LEU A 291 -13.90 30.71 -4.37
CA LEU A 291 -13.82 29.99 -3.10
C LEU A 291 -12.40 29.45 -2.93
N PRO A 292 -11.92 29.25 -1.70
CA PRO A 292 -10.60 28.69 -1.44
C PRO A 292 -10.61 27.17 -1.67
N LEU A 293 -10.98 26.72 -2.87
CA LEU A 293 -11.08 25.30 -3.21
C LEU A 293 -10.14 24.95 -4.36
N ILE A 294 -9.48 23.80 -4.23
CA ILE A 294 -8.54 23.25 -5.21
C ILE A 294 -9.03 21.86 -5.60
N ALA A 295 -9.27 21.64 -6.89
CA ALA A 295 -9.60 20.34 -7.44
C ALA A 295 -8.35 19.76 -8.12
N SER A 296 -8.03 18.49 -7.81
CA SER A 296 -6.95 17.77 -8.47
C SER A 296 -7.43 16.46 -9.06
N ALA A 297 -6.96 16.15 -10.27
CA ALA A 297 -7.18 14.89 -10.95
C ALA A 297 -5.85 14.13 -11.06
N SER A 298 -5.84 12.88 -10.60
CA SER A 298 -4.64 12.03 -10.55
C SER A 298 -4.82 10.70 -11.27
N ILE A 299 -3.69 10.05 -11.57
CA ILE A 299 -3.65 8.79 -12.32
C ILE A 299 -4.34 7.62 -11.59
N ASP A 300 -4.47 7.72 -10.27
CA ASP A 300 -5.24 6.80 -9.43
C ASP A 300 -6.77 6.88 -9.63
N GLN A 301 -7.23 7.67 -10.62
CA GLN A 301 -8.64 7.82 -11.04
C GLN A 301 -9.52 8.54 -10.02
N TYR A 302 -8.93 9.28 -9.09
CA TYR A 302 -9.66 10.09 -8.13
C TYR A 302 -9.62 11.58 -8.50
N VAL A 303 -10.76 12.25 -8.29
CA VAL A 303 -10.80 13.71 -8.15
C VAL A 303 -10.85 14.04 -6.67
N ARG A 304 -9.96 14.91 -6.21
CA ARG A 304 -9.92 15.37 -4.82
C ARG A 304 -10.16 16.87 -4.77
N ILE A 305 -10.93 17.31 -3.79
CA ILE A 305 -11.17 18.72 -3.51
C ILE A 305 -10.56 19.04 -2.16
N HIS A 306 -9.65 20.00 -2.13
CA HIS A 306 -9.02 20.52 -0.91
C HIS A 306 -9.48 21.94 -0.68
N ASN A 307 -9.58 22.34 0.58
CA ASN A 307 -9.72 23.73 0.95
C ASN A 307 -8.33 24.34 1.17
N ALA A 308 -8.06 25.45 0.50
CA ALA A 308 -6.74 26.08 0.42
C ALA A 308 -6.36 26.87 1.68
N ASP A 309 -7.34 27.28 2.49
CA ASP A 309 -7.10 28.06 3.71
C ASP A 309 -6.97 27.15 4.94
N THR A 310 -7.77 26.08 5.00
CA THR A 310 -7.76 25.08 6.09
C THR A 310 -6.83 23.90 5.81
N TYR A 311 -6.37 23.77 4.56
CA TYR A 311 -5.52 22.67 4.06
C TYR A 311 -6.14 21.27 4.12
N ARG A 312 -7.42 21.15 4.47
CA ARG A 312 -8.11 19.86 4.60
C ARG A 312 -8.66 19.39 3.26
N GLN A 313 -8.67 18.07 3.05
CA GLN A 313 -9.43 17.46 1.97
C GLN A 313 -10.93 17.52 2.30
N VAL A 314 -11.68 18.24 1.48
CA VAL A 314 -13.14 18.43 1.62
C VAL A 314 -13.90 17.23 1.08
N SER A 315 -13.49 16.70 -0.08
CA SER A 315 -14.18 15.58 -0.72
C SER A 315 -13.25 14.79 -1.66
N LYS A 316 -13.57 13.51 -1.88
CA LYS A 316 -12.80 12.60 -2.74
C LYS A 316 -13.76 11.71 -3.54
N PHE A 317 -13.62 11.72 -4.86
CA PHE A 317 -14.50 11.01 -5.79
C PHE A 317 -13.71 10.01 -6.62
N TYR A 318 -14.12 8.73 -6.61
CA TYR A 318 -13.53 7.70 -7.49
C TYR A 318 -14.29 7.66 -8.81
N LEU A 319 -13.61 7.93 -9.92
CA LEU A 319 -14.26 8.08 -11.23
C LEU A 319 -14.19 6.82 -12.10
N LYS A 320 -13.52 5.72 -11.69
CA LYS A 320 -13.43 4.46 -12.48
C LYS A 320 -12.90 4.65 -13.91
N SER A 321 -12.19 5.74 -14.18
CA SER A 321 -11.67 6.09 -15.51
C SER A 321 -10.40 6.91 -15.30
N ARG A 322 -9.38 6.67 -16.13
CA ARG A 322 -8.13 7.44 -16.06
C ARG A 322 -8.42 8.89 -16.41
N LEU A 323 -8.02 9.79 -15.52
CA LEU A 323 -8.35 11.21 -15.59
C LEU A 323 -7.23 11.97 -16.30
N THR A 324 -7.63 13.00 -17.04
CA THR A 324 -6.71 13.82 -17.84
C THR A 324 -6.83 15.30 -17.52
N SER A 325 -8.04 15.78 -17.23
CA SER A 325 -8.34 17.17 -16.94
C SER A 325 -9.42 17.31 -15.86
N VAL A 326 -9.38 18.41 -15.13
CA VAL A 326 -10.41 18.81 -14.15
C VAL A 326 -10.71 20.30 -14.31
N LEU A 327 -11.96 20.69 -14.11
CA LEU A 327 -12.41 22.08 -14.25
C LEU A 327 -13.58 22.38 -13.28
N PHE A 328 -13.49 23.44 -12.50
CA PHE A 328 -14.56 23.92 -11.64
C PHE A 328 -15.68 24.57 -12.44
N SER A 329 -16.91 24.43 -11.96
CA SER A 329 -18.06 25.15 -12.48
C SER A 329 -18.17 26.53 -11.81
N PRO A 330 -18.26 27.63 -12.56
CA PRO A 330 -18.29 28.98 -12.00
C PRO A 330 -19.62 29.34 -11.31
N HIS A 331 -20.65 28.49 -11.35
CA HIS A 331 -22.02 28.83 -10.94
C HIS A 331 -22.64 27.94 -9.87
N SER A 332 -21.82 27.15 -9.16
CA SER A 332 -22.29 26.28 -8.08
C SER A 332 -21.93 26.85 -6.70
N THR A 333 -22.82 27.65 -6.13
CA THR A 333 -22.75 28.08 -4.73
C THR A 333 -23.70 27.25 -3.87
N SER A 334 -23.20 26.60 -2.83
CA SER A 334 -23.99 26.34 -1.63
C SER A 334 -23.07 26.35 -0.41
N ASN A 335 -23.33 27.29 0.50
CA ASN A 335 -22.72 27.38 1.82
C ASN A 335 -22.87 26.05 2.57
N ARG A 336 -21.74 25.48 3.01
CA ARG A 336 -21.67 24.55 4.15
C ARG A 336 -20.60 25.07 5.12
N GLU A 337 -20.79 26.29 5.58
CA GLU A 337 -20.36 26.65 6.92
C GLU A 337 -21.63 26.62 7.76
N GLU A 338 -21.61 25.85 8.84
CA GLU A 338 -22.73 25.49 9.73
C GLU A 338 -23.58 24.28 9.28
N GLN A 339 -23.60 23.25 10.14
CA GLN A 339 -24.35 21.98 10.05
C GLN A 339 -23.72 20.82 9.27
N GLN A 340 -22.60 20.28 9.78
CA GLN A 340 -22.35 18.83 9.81
C GLN A 340 -21.25 18.45 10.83
N GLU A 341 -21.41 18.91 12.07
CA GLU A 341 -21.01 18.10 13.22
C GLU A 341 -22.21 17.19 13.51
N LYS A 342 -21.98 15.87 13.61
CA LYS A 342 -22.96 14.75 13.64
C LYS A 342 -23.32 14.19 12.26
N ASN A 343 -22.39 13.42 11.69
CA ASN A 343 -22.62 12.12 11.02
C ASN A 343 -21.33 11.66 10.32
N VAL A 344 -20.25 11.52 11.10
CA VAL A 344 -19.05 10.76 10.68
C VAL A 344 -18.86 9.63 11.69
N GLU A 345 -19.85 8.75 11.75
CA GLU A 345 -19.71 7.38 12.22
C GLU A 345 -20.51 6.54 11.24
N THR A 346 -20.00 5.35 10.93
CA THR A 346 -20.45 4.40 9.90
C THR A 346 -19.87 4.62 8.50
N ILE A 347 -19.32 3.54 7.93
CA ILE A 347 -18.50 3.43 6.71
C ILE A 347 -16.99 3.68 6.94
N ASN A 348 -16.43 2.94 7.89
CA ASN A 348 -15.01 2.57 7.92
C ASN A 348 -14.90 1.08 8.29
N GLU A 349 -15.58 0.22 7.54
CA GLU A 349 -15.37 -1.22 7.54
C GLU A 349 -15.69 -1.71 6.12
N GLU A 350 -14.70 -1.68 5.20
CA GLU A 350 -14.65 -2.60 4.03
C GLU A 350 -13.46 -2.40 3.06
N ILE A 351 -12.49 -1.50 3.30
CA ILE A 351 -11.36 -1.29 2.35
C ILE A 351 -9.98 -1.55 3.00
N GLU A 352 -9.85 -2.58 3.83
CA GLU A 352 -8.54 -3.02 4.33
C GLU A 352 -8.13 -4.44 3.94
N ASN A 353 -8.92 -5.16 3.12
CA ASN A 353 -8.63 -6.56 2.78
C ASN A 353 -8.16 -6.85 1.34
N ASP A 354 -8.00 -5.86 0.46
CA ASP A 354 -7.64 -6.10 -0.95
C ASP A 354 -6.19 -5.78 -1.35
N GLU A 355 -5.37 -5.21 -0.46
CA GLU A 355 -3.98 -4.84 -0.80
C GLU A 355 -2.92 -5.95 -0.60
N ILE A 356 -3.29 -7.17 -0.19
CA ILE A 356 -2.36 -8.30 -0.03
C ILE A 356 -2.72 -9.50 -0.94
N LYS A 357 -3.16 -9.25 -2.18
CA LYS A 357 -3.39 -10.31 -3.19
C LYS A 357 -2.66 -10.12 -4.52
N MET A 358 -1.76 -9.13 -4.66
CA MET A 358 -1.10 -8.86 -5.95
C MET A 358 0.16 -9.72 -6.23
N PHE A 359 0.62 -10.55 -5.29
CA PHE A 359 1.93 -11.24 -5.42
C PHE A 359 1.90 -12.77 -5.59
N SER A 360 0.73 -13.44 -5.67
CA SER A 360 0.69 -14.91 -5.78
C SER A 360 0.25 -15.48 -7.14
N LEU A 361 -0.17 -14.64 -8.10
CA LEU A 361 -0.78 -15.12 -9.36
C LEU A 361 0.20 -15.38 -10.53
N LEU A 362 1.51 -15.19 -10.35
CA LEU A 362 2.54 -15.40 -11.39
C LEU A 362 3.39 -16.66 -11.16
N ARG A 363 2.82 -17.72 -10.55
CA ARG A 363 3.56 -18.98 -10.26
C ARG A 363 3.59 -19.94 -11.45
N ARG A 364 4.27 -19.54 -12.54
CA ARG A 364 5.06 -20.41 -13.46
C ARG A 364 5.46 -19.60 -14.69
N PHE A 365 6.66 -19.02 -14.64
CA PHE A 365 7.42 -18.75 -15.86
C PHE A 365 8.33 -19.97 -16.10
N SER A 366 7.96 -20.85 -17.03
CA SER A 366 8.91 -21.83 -17.56
C SER A 366 9.60 -21.18 -18.76
N PHE A 367 10.82 -20.67 -18.57
CA PHE A 367 11.63 -20.15 -19.67
C PHE A 367 12.35 -21.31 -20.36
N VAL A 368 11.80 -21.82 -21.47
CA VAL A 368 12.52 -22.78 -22.33
C VAL A 368 13.43 -22.00 -23.27
N PHE A 369 14.67 -21.76 -22.85
CA PHE A 369 15.69 -21.17 -23.72
C PHE A 369 16.18 -22.22 -24.74
N HIS A 370 15.77 -22.09 -26.00
CA HIS A 370 16.48 -22.76 -27.10
C HIS A 370 17.77 -21.97 -27.39
N ARG A 371 18.83 -22.21 -26.60
CA ARG A 371 20.17 -21.70 -26.90
C ARG A 371 20.74 -22.46 -28.10
N PHE A 372 20.86 -21.81 -29.25
CA PHE A 372 21.86 -22.20 -30.23
C PHE A 372 23.26 -21.86 -29.67
N PRO A 373 24.26 -22.73 -29.86
CA PRO A 373 25.51 -22.67 -29.11
C PRO A 373 26.28 -21.39 -29.43
N SER A 374 26.52 -20.57 -28.41
CA SER A 374 27.41 -19.42 -28.48
C SER A 374 28.39 -19.52 -27.31
N GLN A 375 29.67 -19.53 -27.67
CA GLN A 375 30.84 -19.61 -26.80
C GLN A 375 30.99 -18.34 -25.95
N TYR A 376 30.42 -18.30 -24.75
CA TYR A 376 30.87 -17.34 -23.73
C TYR A 376 30.89 -18.00 -22.35
N ALA A 377 32.05 -17.93 -21.70
CA ALA A 377 32.32 -18.47 -20.38
C ALA A 377 31.47 -17.77 -19.30
N CYS A 378 30.98 -18.55 -18.33
CA CYS A 378 30.22 -18.07 -17.18
C CYS A 378 31.17 -17.40 -16.17
N SER A 379 31.03 -16.10 -15.91
CA SER A 379 31.74 -15.44 -14.79
C SER A 379 30.86 -15.42 -13.54
N SER A 380 31.49 -15.57 -12.37
CA SER A 380 30.85 -15.66 -11.05
C SER A 380 30.47 -14.30 -10.44
N THR A 381 30.37 -13.25 -11.25
CA THR A 381 30.20 -11.84 -10.82
C THR A 381 29.04 -11.17 -11.56
N PHE A 382 28.22 -10.39 -10.83
CA PHE A 382 27.09 -9.67 -11.41
C PHE A 382 27.58 -8.55 -12.34
N SER A 383 27.26 -8.66 -13.63
CA SER A 383 27.72 -7.72 -14.67
C SER A 383 27.15 -6.30 -14.58
N HIS A 384 26.13 -6.08 -13.75
CA HIS A 384 25.43 -4.80 -13.55
C HIS A 384 25.81 -4.12 -12.23
N ILE A 385 26.79 -4.65 -11.50
CA ILE A 385 27.27 -4.10 -10.22
C ILE A 385 28.76 -3.78 -10.38
N THR A 386 29.10 -2.52 -10.17
CA THR A 386 30.50 -2.05 -10.17
C THR A 386 31.25 -2.55 -8.93
N SER A 387 32.59 -2.49 -8.93
CA SER A 387 33.43 -2.87 -7.77
C SER A 387 33.06 -2.17 -6.48
N ASP A 388 32.43 -0.99 -6.58
CA ASP A 388 32.09 -0.11 -5.47
C ASP A 388 30.64 -0.31 -5.00
N GLY A 389 29.91 -1.29 -5.55
CA GLY A 389 28.54 -1.64 -5.18
C GLY A 389 27.45 -0.80 -5.87
N ASN A 390 27.82 0.11 -6.78
CA ASN A 390 26.85 0.90 -7.56
C ASN A 390 26.30 0.11 -8.75
N ILE A 391 25.00 0.32 -9.02
CA ILE A 391 24.26 -0.31 -10.11
C ILE A 391 24.57 0.43 -11.43
N THR A 392 24.91 -0.32 -12.48
CA THR A 392 25.18 0.23 -13.82
C THR A 392 24.53 -0.63 -14.91
N MET A 393 24.14 0.01 -16.01
CA MET A 393 23.69 -0.69 -17.22
C MET A 393 24.89 -1.42 -17.86
N VAL A 394 24.66 -2.63 -18.36
CA VAL A 394 25.70 -3.44 -19.01
C VAL A 394 26.02 -2.84 -20.38
N ASP A 395 27.24 -2.36 -20.59
CA ASP A 395 27.67 -1.85 -21.89
C ASP A 395 27.70 -2.97 -22.96
N ILE A 396 26.99 -2.74 -24.07
CA ILE A 396 26.90 -3.65 -25.21
C ILE A 396 27.62 -3.15 -26.46
N GLY A 397 28.27 -1.97 -26.41
CA GLY A 397 28.86 -1.30 -27.58
C GLY A 397 29.90 -2.14 -28.31
N ASN A 398 30.65 -2.97 -27.59
CA ASN A 398 31.70 -3.85 -28.14
C ASN A 398 31.19 -5.23 -28.58
N LYS A 399 29.88 -5.53 -28.44
CA LYS A 399 29.32 -6.82 -28.84
C LYS A 399 28.91 -6.79 -30.32
N ALA A 400 29.14 -7.89 -31.04
CA ALA A 400 28.69 -8.01 -32.42
C ALA A 400 27.16 -8.15 -32.50
N SER A 401 26.53 -7.48 -33.47
CA SER A 401 25.10 -7.65 -33.76
C SER A 401 24.83 -9.04 -34.36
N SER A 402 23.74 -9.68 -33.97
CA SER A 402 23.34 -10.98 -34.50
C SER A 402 21.83 -11.18 -34.41
N GLN A 403 21.30 -12.17 -35.15
CA GLN A 403 19.89 -12.52 -35.07
C GLN A 403 19.59 -13.17 -33.72
N ARG A 404 18.58 -12.64 -33.02
CA ARG A 404 18.12 -13.11 -31.71
C ARG A 404 16.64 -13.43 -31.79
N ARG A 405 16.24 -14.55 -31.20
CA ARG A 405 14.85 -14.99 -31.08
C ARG A 405 14.64 -15.56 -29.68
N ALA A 406 13.56 -15.16 -29.03
CA ALA A 406 13.15 -15.66 -27.73
C ALA A 406 11.67 -16.04 -27.76
N ILE A 407 11.33 -17.08 -27.01
CA ILE A 407 9.95 -17.51 -26.78
C ILE A 407 9.76 -17.59 -25.27
N ALA A 408 8.75 -16.91 -24.75
CA ALA A 408 8.34 -17.01 -23.36
C ALA A 408 6.91 -17.53 -23.28
N GLU A 409 6.67 -18.40 -22.31
CA GLU A 409 5.37 -19.02 -22.12
C GLU A 409 4.74 -18.58 -20.79
N ALA A 410 3.42 -18.37 -20.80
CA ALA A 410 2.61 -18.15 -19.61
C ALA A 410 1.33 -18.98 -19.71
N ILE A 411 0.83 -19.51 -18.60
CA ILE A 411 -0.41 -20.29 -18.57
C ILE A 411 -1.46 -19.53 -17.78
N VAL A 412 -2.66 -19.40 -18.34
CA VAL A 412 -3.85 -18.93 -17.63
C VAL A 412 -4.78 -20.10 -17.39
N LYS A 413 -4.94 -20.47 -16.12
CA LYS A 413 -5.86 -21.52 -15.69
C LYS A 413 -7.16 -20.92 -15.21
N PHE A 414 -8.28 -21.47 -15.69
CA PHE A 414 -9.62 -21.03 -15.32
C PHE A 414 -10.16 -21.96 -14.22
N PRO A 415 -10.94 -21.41 -13.26
CA PRO A 415 -11.39 -22.17 -12.09
C PRO A 415 -12.39 -23.28 -12.43
N ASP A 416 -13.16 -23.10 -13.51
CA ASP A 416 -14.19 -24.03 -13.93
C ASP A 416 -14.44 -23.91 -15.45
N SER A 417 -15.10 -24.92 -16.01
CA SER A 417 -15.38 -24.98 -17.45
C SER A 417 -16.30 -23.86 -17.91
N HIS A 418 -17.21 -23.35 -17.07
CA HIS A 418 -18.12 -22.26 -17.45
C HIS A 418 -17.36 -20.92 -17.60
N THR A 419 -16.44 -20.61 -16.68
CA THR A 419 -15.56 -19.43 -16.77
C THR A 419 -14.59 -19.56 -17.95
N TYR A 420 -14.07 -20.77 -18.20
CA TYR A 420 -13.25 -21.08 -19.37
C TYR A 420 -14.00 -20.91 -20.69
N GLN A 421 -15.24 -21.38 -20.79
CA GLN A 421 -16.06 -21.19 -21.99
C GLN A 421 -16.36 -19.70 -22.22
N SER A 422 -16.48 -18.91 -21.16
CA SER A 422 -16.69 -17.47 -21.25
C SER A 422 -15.49 -16.71 -21.83
N TYR A 423 -14.27 -17.25 -21.75
CA TYR A 423 -13.10 -16.68 -22.43
C TYR A 423 -13.23 -16.69 -23.96
N PHE A 424 -13.94 -17.68 -24.52
CA PHE A 424 -14.20 -17.77 -25.96
C PHE A 424 -15.37 -16.91 -26.42
N ASN A 425 -16.19 -16.40 -25.49
CA ASN A 425 -17.38 -15.63 -25.81
C ASN A 425 -17.08 -14.12 -25.83
N VAL A 426 -17.39 -13.48 -26.96
CA VAL A 426 -17.24 -12.02 -27.17
C VAL A 426 -18.19 -11.18 -26.29
N THR A 427 -19.09 -11.84 -25.53
CA THR A 427 -20.18 -11.23 -24.76
C THR A 427 -19.86 -10.91 -23.29
N THR A 428 -18.61 -11.01 -22.84
CA THR A 428 -18.26 -10.50 -21.50
C THR A 428 -18.51 -8.98 -21.44
N LYS A 429 -18.86 -8.43 -20.25
CA LYS A 429 -19.04 -6.97 -20.06
C LYS A 429 -17.81 -6.14 -20.46
N LYS A 430 -16.63 -6.78 -20.59
CA LYS A 430 -15.35 -6.16 -20.93
C LYS A 430 -14.89 -6.41 -22.37
N GLY A 431 -15.53 -7.29 -23.14
CA GLY A 431 -15.19 -7.61 -24.54
C GLY A 431 -14.33 -8.86 -24.73
N ASP A 432 -13.65 -8.97 -25.88
CA ASP A 432 -12.85 -10.13 -26.28
C ASP A 432 -11.52 -10.21 -25.50
N ALA A 433 -11.46 -11.13 -24.53
CA ALA A 433 -10.30 -11.34 -23.68
C ALA A 433 -9.05 -11.81 -24.47
N ARG A 434 -9.22 -12.57 -25.54
CA ARG A 434 -8.12 -13.09 -26.36
C ARG A 434 -7.51 -11.98 -27.21
N LEU A 435 -8.34 -11.17 -27.86
CA LEU A 435 -7.86 -10.05 -28.66
C LEU A 435 -7.21 -8.97 -27.78
N CYS A 436 -7.83 -8.62 -26.65
CA CYS A 436 -7.28 -7.66 -25.69
C CYS A 436 -5.93 -8.13 -25.14
N SER A 437 -5.81 -9.39 -24.74
CA SER A 437 -4.54 -9.92 -24.23
C SER A 437 -3.44 -9.99 -25.28
N LYS A 438 -3.78 -10.27 -26.55
CA LYS A 438 -2.82 -10.31 -27.65
C LYS A 438 -2.21 -8.94 -27.88
N ILE A 439 -3.06 -7.92 -27.96
CA ILE A 439 -2.62 -6.53 -28.14
C ILE A 439 -1.80 -6.07 -26.94
N ALA A 440 -2.27 -6.35 -25.72
CA ALA A 440 -1.57 -5.95 -24.50
C ALA A 440 -0.18 -6.58 -24.40
N GLY A 441 -0.03 -7.87 -24.71
CA GLY A 441 1.27 -8.54 -24.75
C GLY A 441 2.23 -7.95 -25.79
N ILE A 442 1.74 -7.68 -27.01
CA ILE A 442 2.55 -7.06 -28.07
C ILE A 442 3.04 -5.66 -27.65
N LEU A 443 2.16 -4.84 -27.07
CA LEU A 443 2.50 -3.49 -26.62
C LEU A 443 3.49 -3.50 -25.45
N ALA A 444 3.33 -4.44 -24.52
CA ALA A 444 4.20 -4.56 -23.36
C ALA A 444 5.63 -4.91 -23.76
N ALA A 445 5.80 -5.91 -24.62
CA ALA A 445 7.11 -6.30 -25.13
C ALA A 445 7.83 -5.16 -25.86
N LYS A 446 7.11 -4.35 -26.65
CA LYS A 446 7.67 -3.14 -27.30
C LYS A 446 8.13 -2.06 -26.31
N ARG A 447 7.61 -2.08 -25.07
CA ARG A 447 7.88 -1.08 -24.02
C ARG A 447 8.72 -1.65 -22.88
N THR A 448 9.39 -2.77 -23.10
CA THR A 448 10.18 -3.45 -22.05
C THR A 448 11.21 -2.55 -21.40
N SER A 449 11.93 -1.73 -22.18
CA SER A 449 12.90 -0.76 -21.66
C SER A 449 12.26 0.39 -20.87
N ASP A 450 10.97 0.69 -21.09
CA ASP A 450 10.23 1.67 -20.28
C ASP A 450 9.84 1.08 -18.92
N LEU A 451 9.65 -0.24 -18.87
CA LEU A 451 9.15 -0.98 -17.70
C LEU A 451 10.29 -1.50 -16.82
N ILE A 452 11.45 -1.82 -17.41
CA ILE A 452 12.59 -2.43 -16.73
C ILE A 452 13.81 -1.50 -16.87
N PRO A 453 14.22 -0.77 -15.80
CA PRO A 453 15.16 0.36 -15.88
C PRO A 453 16.54 0.09 -16.50
N LEU A 454 17.02 -1.15 -16.52
CA LEU A 454 18.34 -1.51 -17.05
C LEU A 454 18.27 -2.29 -18.38
N CYS A 455 17.08 -2.44 -18.96
CA CYS A 455 16.91 -3.01 -20.29
C CYS A 455 17.27 -1.99 -21.37
N HIS A 456 17.95 -2.47 -22.41
CA HIS A 456 18.23 -1.65 -23.58
C HIS A 456 16.98 -1.55 -24.44
N PRO A 457 16.70 -0.42 -25.09
CA PRO A 457 15.66 -0.35 -26.11
C PRO A 457 16.07 -1.20 -27.31
N LEU A 458 15.27 -2.22 -27.66
CA LEU A 458 15.57 -3.13 -28.75
C LEU A 458 14.70 -2.89 -29.99
N PRO A 459 15.28 -2.85 -31.21
CA PRO A 459 14.52 -2.80 -32.45
C PRO A 459 13.94 -4.18 -32.78
N LEU A 460 12.74 -4.50 -32.25
CA LEU A 460 12.06 -5.77 -32.52
C LEU A 460 11.72 -5.91 -34.02
N SER A 461 12.20 -6.98 -34.66
CA SER A 461 11.87 -7.31 -36.05
C SER A 461 10.60 -8.16 -36.18
N TYR A 462 10.27 -8.92 -35.14
CA TYR A 462 9.03 -9.71 -35.08
C TYR A 462 8.55 -9.83 -33.64
N ILE A 463 7.24 -9.76 -33.47
CA ILE A 463 6.57 -10.10 -32.23
C ILE A 463 5.21 -10.73 -32.52
N ASP A 464 4.89 -11.83 -31.83
CA ASP A 464 3.53 -12.36 -31.81
C ASP A 464 3.19 -12.99 -30.45
N ILE A 465 1.89 -13.09 -30.20
CA ILE A 465 1.29 -13.82 -29.07
C ILE A 465 0.43 -14.94 -29.65
N GLU A 466 0.84 -16.17 -29.42
CA GLU A 466 0.10 -17.38 -29.81
C GLU A 466 -0.61 -17.98 -28.59
N TYR A 467 -1.73 -18.65 -28.84
CA TYR A 467 -2.54 -19.30 -27.81
C TYR A 467 -2.71 -20.77 -28.15
N GLU A 468 -2.51 -21.63 -27.16
CA GLU A 468 -2.87 -23.04 -27.20
C GLU A 468 -3.93 -23.30 -26.13
N HIS A 469 -5.10 -23.79 -26.56
CA HIS A 469 -6.26 -24.00 -25.70
C HIS A 469 -6.29 -25.46 -25.23
N ARG A 470 -6.12 -25.68 -23.92
CA ARG A 470 -6.16 -27.01 -23.30
C ARG A 470 -7.52 -27.18 -22.64
N HIS A 471 -8.49 -27.61 -23.45
CA HIS A 471 -9.90 -27.65 -23.05
C HIS A 471 -10.16 -28.59 -21.86
N GLU A 472 -9.46 -29.72 -21.76
CA GLU A 472 -9.62 -30.69 -20.66
C GLU A 472 -9.13 -30.13 -19.32
N GLU A 473 -8.14 -29.24 -19.34
CA GLU A 473 -7.52 -28.66 -18.13
C GLU A 473 -8.09 -27.27 -17.78
N ASN A 474 -9.02 -26.75 -18.59
CA ASN A 474 -9.51 -25.37 -18.54
C ASN A 474 -8.36 -24.35 -18.57
N GLU A 475 -7.37 -24.57 -19.44
CA GLU A 475 -6.16 -23.76 -19.53
C GLU A 475 -5.98 -23.09 -20.90
N VAL A 476 -5.30 -21.95 -20.87
CA VAL A 476 -4.80 -21.25 -22.06
C VAL A 476 -3.32 -21.03 -21.88
N LEU A 477 -2.51 -21.74 -22.67
CA LEU A 477 -1.09 -21.47 -22.80
C LEU A 477 -0.88 -20.32 -23.79
N ILE A 478 -0.11 -19.32 -23.37
CA ILE A 478 0.25 -18.14 -24.12
C ILE A 478 1.73 -18.23 -24.47
N ARG A 479 2.09 -18.12 -25.75
CA ARG A 479 3.48 -18.04 -26.20
C ARG A 479 3.74 -16.65 -26.77
N CYS A 480 4.65 -15.89 -26.15
CA CYS A 480 5.16 -14.65 -26.73
C CYS A 480 6.46 -14.94 -27.46
N ILE A 481 6.48 -14.69 -28.77
CA ILE A 481 7.62 -14.91 -29.64
C ILE A 481 8.16 -13.55 -30.03
N CYS A 482 9.40 -13.23 -29.65
CA CYS A 482 10.08 -12.01 -30.05
C CYS A 482 11.33 -12.32 -30.88
N SER A 483 11.64 -11.49 -31.87
CA SER A 483 12.90 -11.55 -32.61
C SER A 483 13.44 -10.16 -32.89
N THR A 484 14.76 -10.06 -33.00
CA THR A 484 15.49 -8.83 -33.37
C THR A 484 16.81 -9.19 -34.04
N HIS A 485 17.48 -8.22 -34.65
CA HIS A 485 18.87 -8.30 -35.06
C HIS A 485 19.66 -7.22 -34.30
N TYR A 486 20.33 -7.60 -33.20
CA TYR A 486 20.95 -6.63 -32.29
C TYR A 486 22.10 -7.21 -31.44
N GLN A 487 22.76 -6.34 -30.66
CA GLN A 487 23.95 -6.64 -29.85
C GLN A 487 23.64 -7.38 -28.53
N THR A 488 22.39 -7.39 -28.09
CA THR A 488 21.93 -8.09 -26.87
C THR A 488 20.69 -8.95 -27.15
N GLY A 489 20.38 -9.87 -26.23
CA GLY A 489 19.23 -10.79 -26.34
C GLY A 489 17.88 -10.08 -26.20
N VAL A 490 16.81 -10.77 -26.60
CA VAL A 490 15.42 -10.28 -26.69
C VAL A 490 14.48 -11.01 -25.71
N GLU A 491 15.07 -11.62 -24.68
CA GLU A 491 14.35 -12.49 -23.76
C GLU A 491 13.41 -11.67 -22.88
N MET A 492 13.85 -10.50 -22.42
CA MET A 492 13.02 -9.64 -21.57
C MET A 492 11.73 -9.20 -22.27
N GLU A 493 11.80 -8.91 -23.58
CA GLU A 493 10.63 -8.52 -24.38
C GLU A 493 9.63 -9.67 -24.49
N ALA A 494 10.10 -10.89 -24.72
CA ALA A 494 9.24 -12.07 -24.76
C ALA A 494 8.56 -12.31 -23.41
N ILE A 495 9.32 -12.20 -22.30
CA ILE A 495 8.82 -12.43 -20.94
C ILE A 495 7.75 -11.40 -20.57
N VAL A 496 8.05 -10.12 -20.79
CA VAL A 496 7.11 -9.03 -20.50
C VAL A 496 5.84 -9.18 -21.35
N GLY A 497 5.96 -9.54 -22.63
CA GLY A 497 4.82 -9.77 -23.50
C GLY A 497 3.91 -10.92 -23.03
N ALA A 498 4.48 -12.08 -22.69
CA ALA A 498 3.72 -13.22 -22.17
C ALA A 498 3.03 -12.89 -20.84
N THR A 499 3.72 -12.17 -19.96
CA THR A 499 3.20 -11.76 -18.63
C THR A 499 1.97 -10.88 -18.76
N ILE A 500 2.08 -9.81 -19.56
CA ILE A 500 0.99 -8.84 -19.69
C ILE A 500 -0.19 -9.45 -20.43
N ALA A 501 0.05 -10.34 -21.41
CA ALA A 501 -1.03 -11.10 -22.03
C ALA A 501 -1.81 -11.93 -20.99
N ALA A 502 -1.12 -12.66 -20.11
CA ALA A 502 -1.76 -13.47 -19.07
C ALA A 502 -2.57 -12.64 -18.07
N VAL A 503 -1.99 -11.54 -17.55
CA VAL A 503 -2.67 -10.63 -16.62
C VAL A 503 -3.89 -9.97 -17.27
N THR A 504 -3.83 -9.70 -18.57
CA THR A 504 -4.95 -9.15 -19.31
C THR A 504 -6.11 -10.15 -19.42
N ILE A 505 -5.85 -11.43 -19.69
CA ILE A 505 -6.91 -12.46 -19.67
C ILE A 505 -7.56 -12.51 -18.28
N TYR A 506 -6.76 -12.49 -17.21
CA TYR A 506 -7.28 -12.49 -15.84
C TYR A 506 -8.19 -11.29 -15.58
N ASP A 507 -7.75 -10.06 -15.87
CA ASP A 507 -8.56 -8.86 -15.62
C ASP A 507 -9.89 -8.89 -16.40
N MET A 508 -9.87 -9.42 -17.61
CA MET A 508 -11.04 -9.52 -18.47
C MET A 508 -12.07 -10.54 -17.95
N CYS A 509 -11.61 -11.63 -17.32
CA CYS A 509 -12.46 -12.73 -16.89
C CYS A 509 -12.85 -12.71 -15.38
N LYS A 510 -12.17 -11.92 -14.53
CA LYS A 510 -12.38 -11.94 -13.06
C LYS A 510 -13.77 -11.52 -12.56
N ALA A 511 -14.59 -10.88 -13.39
CA ALA A 511 -15.90 -10.34 -13.00
C ALA A 511 -17.07 -11.36 -13.08
N LEU A 512 -16.80 -12.62 -13.46
CA LEU A 512 -17.81 -13.61 -13.79
C LEU A 512 -18.16 -14.58 -12.64
N ASN A 513 -17.51 -14.51 -11.47
CA ASN A 513 -17.98 -15.10 -10.20
C ASN A 513 -17.18 -14.57 -9.01
N ASN A 514 -17.78 -14.61 -7.81
CA ASN A 514 -17.09 -14.40 -6.53
C ASN A 514 -15.94 -15.40 -6.39
N LEU A 515 -14.71 -14.94 -6.66
CA LEU A 515 -13.50 -15.76 -6.62
C LEU A 515 -13.10 -16.07 -5.18
N SER A 516 -13.40 -17.27 -4.70
CA SER A 516 -12.51 -18.00 -3.79
C SER A 516 -11.37 -18.60 -4.62
N MET A 517 -10.15 -18.48 -4.10
CA MET A 517 -8.92 -18.91 -4.76
C MET A 517 -8.74 -20.43 -4.62
N SER A 518 -8.55 -21.13 -5.73
CA SER A 518 -7.86 -22.42 -5.75
C SER A 518 -6.80 -22.36 -6.86
N ASN A 519 -5.54 -22.22 -6.48
CA ASN A 519 -4.38 -22.28 -7.38
C ASN A 519 -4.02 -23.75 -7.63
N ASP A 520 -3.69 -24.06 -8.89
CA ASP A 520 -3.07 -25.28 -9.40
C ASP A 520 -3.68 -26.64 -8.98
N ILE A 521 -3.70 -27.57 -9.94
CA ILE A 521 -3.94 -29.00 -9.64
C ILE A 521 -2.75 -29.59 -8.82
N ASP A 522 -1.70 -28.81 -8.57
CA ASP A 522 -0.47 -29.27 -7.89
C ASP A 522 0.22 -28.24 -6.96
N HIS A 523 -0.33 -27.02 -6.83
CA HIS A 523 0.12 -26.03 -5.83
C HIS A 523 -0.89 -26.01 -4.70
N ARG A 524 -0.56 -26.73 -3.64
CA ARG A 524 -1.35 -26.72 -2.43
C ARG A 524 -0.74 -25.73 -1.46
N SER A 525 -1.57 -24.88 -0.89
CA SER A 525 -1.17 -24.01 0.21
C SER A 525 -2.19 -24.05 1.32
N VAL A 526 -1.71 -23.96 2.55
CA VAL A 526 -2.55 -23.76 3.73
C VAL A 526 -1.93 -22.66 4.55
N THR A 527 -2.79 -21.75 5.01
CA THR A 527 -2.40 -20.66 5.89
C THR A 527 -3.12 -20.73 7.21
N CYS A 528 -2.37 -20.66 8.30
CA CYS A 528 -2.89 -20.74 9.65
C CYS A 528 -2.39 -19.57 10.51
N GLN A 529 -3.28 -19.05 11.34
CA GLN A 529 -2.97 -18.14 12.44
C GLN A 529 -3.05 -18.89 13.77
N ALA A 530 -2.10 -18.65 14.66
CA ALA A 530 -2.15 -19.15 16.04
C ALA A 530 -1.66 -18.07 17.01
N SER A 531 -2.33 -17.97 18.17
CA SER A 531 -1.94 -17.05 19.23
C SER A 531 -0.91 -17.66 20.18
N PRO A 532 -0.08 -16.83 20.84
CA PRO A 532 0.71 -17.26 21.98
C PRO A 532 -0.19 -17.77 23.12
N ASN A 533 0.38 -18.59 23.99
CA ASN A 533 -0.24 -18.99 25.25
C ASN A 533 0.66 -18.62 26.44
N ILE A 534 0.04 -18.28 27.56
CA ILE A 534 0.72 -17.90 28.80
C ILE A 534 0.54 -19.00 29.83
N ALA A 535 1.64 -19.58 30.31
CA ALA A 535 1.58 -20.65 31.30
C ALA A 535 1.17 -20.12 32.68
N LEU A 536 0.09 -20.66 33.25
CA LEU A 536 -0.31 -20.46 34.64
C LEU A 536 0.44 -21.42 35.56
N ILE A 537 0.57 -22.68 35.12
CA ILE A 537 1.46 -23.69 35.70
C ILE A 537 2.58 -23.96 34.70
N LYS A 538 3.82 -23.72 35.13
CA LYS A 538 4.96 -23.66 34.21
C LYS A 538 5.43 -25.05 33.77
N TYR A 539 5.61 -25.17 32.46
CA TYR A 539 6.41 -26.23 31.85
C TYR A 539 7.90 -25.90 32.06
N TRP A 540 8.61 -26.73 32.82
CA TRP A 540 10.04 -26.59 33.01
C TRP A 540 10.68 -27.95 33.27
N GLY A 541 11.63 -28.34 32.43
CA GLY A 541 12.29 -29.65 32.47
C GLY A 541 11.73 -30.61 31.42
N LYS A 542 12.63 -31.45 30.89
CA LYS A 542 12.30 -32.49 29.92
C LYS A 542 12.88 -33.81 30.35
N ARG A 543 12.04 -34.85 30.33
CA ARG A 543 12.51 -36.22 30.49
C ARG A 543 13.08 -36.82 29.21
N ASN A 544 12.71 -36.28 28.05
CA ASN A 544 13.22 -36.70 26.75
C ASN A 544 13.33 -35.48 25.81
N ASP A 545 14.55 -35.16 25.40
CA ASP A 545 14.84 -34.02 24.52
C ASP A 545 14.49 -34.25 23.05
N GLU A 546 14.53 -35.49 22.59
CA GLU A 546 14.24 -35.84 21.19
C GLU A 546 12.76 -35.67 20.88
N LEU A 547 11.90 -36.19 21.76
CA LEU A 547 10.43 -36.15 21.66
C LEU A 547 9.80 -34.94 22.36
N ILE A 548 10.62 -34.15 23.06
CA ILE A 548 10.23 -32.99 23.88
C ILE A 548 9.12 -33.38 24.87
N LEU A 549 9.39 -34.42 25.66
CA LEU A 549 8.48 -34.88 26.71
C LEU A 549 8.76 -34.14 28.02
N PRO A 550 7.76 -33.54 28.67
CA PRO A 550 7.96 -32.71 29.84
C PRO A 550 8.14 -33.58 31.10
N ASP A 551 8.82 -33.07 32.13
CA ASP A 551 8.85 -33.76 33.44
C ASP A 551 7.52 -33.58 34.22
N ASN A 552 6.73 -32.56 33.89
CA ASN A 552 5.47 -32.25 34.57
C ASN A 552 4.39 -31.72 33.61
N ASP A 553 3.14 -31.85 34.03
CA ASP A 553 2.01 -31.21 33.38
C ASP A 553 2.11 -29.69 33.44
N SER A 554 1.50 -29.00 32.47
CA SER A 554 1.38 -27.54 32.47
C SER A 554 -0.02 -27.10 32.09
N LEU A 555 -0.42 -25.92 32.56
CA LEU A 555 -1.72 -25.30 32.26
C LEU A 555 -1.48 -23.87 31.78
N SER A 556 -2.11 -23.45 30.70
CA SER A 556 -1.96 -22.12 30.10
C SER A 556 -3.28 -21.50 29.68
N ILE A 557 -3.23 -20.20 29.40
CA ILE A 557 -4.31 -19.46 28.73
C ILE A 557 -3.85 -19.07 27.33
N THR A 558 -4.66 -19.34 26.33
CA THR A 558 -4.44 -18.87 24.95
C THR A 558 -4.89 -17.42 24.82
N LEU A 559 -4.06 -16.56 24.20
CA LEU A 559 -4.38 -15.15 23.96
C LEU A 559 -5.31 -14.97 22.77
N ASP A 560 -5.97 -13.82 22.66
CA ASP A 560 -6.85 -13.48 21.54
C ASP A 560 -6.06 -13.30 20.22
N LEU A 561 -6.59 -13.86 19.13
CA LEU A 561 -5.99 -13.78 17.80
C LEU A 561 -5.95 -12.35 17.25
N ASN A 562 -6.92 -11.49 17.60
CA ASN A 562 -6.99 -10.13 17.07
C ASN A 562 -5.88 -9.25 17.63
N ASP A 563 -5.42 -9.53 18.85
CA ASP A 563 -4.39 -8.74 19.51
C ASP A 563 -2.99 -9.24 19.14
N MET A 564 -2.77 -10.57 19.16
CA MET A 564 -1.45 -11.16 19.01
C MET A 564 -1.50 -12.54 18.35
N HIS A 565 -0.82 -12.69 17.20
CA HIS A 565 -0.73 -13.98 16.51
C HIS A 565 0.55 -14.13 15.67
N SER A 566 0.88 -15.40 15.41
CA SER A 566 1.81 -15.80 14.37
C SER A 566 1.00 -16.26 13.15
N TYR A 567 1.41 -15.82 11.98
CA TYR A 567 0.83 -16.15 10.69
C TYR A 567 1.81 -17.03 9.92
N THR A 568 1.42 -18.25 9.55
CA THR A 568 2.27 -19.14 8.74
C THR A 568 1.51 -19.68 7.55
N THR A 569 2.08 -19.47 6.37
CA THR A 569 1.64 -20.06 5.11
C THR A 569 2.62 -21.15 4.70
N ILE A 570 2.12 -22.36 4.49
CA ILE A 570 2.88 -23.47 3.91
C ILE A 570 2.39 -23.68 2.51
N SER A 571 3.30 -23.80 1.56
CA SER A 571 2.93 -24.10 0.18
C SER A 571 3.87 -25.14 -0.43
N THR A 572 3.35 -25.96 -1.33
CA THR A 572 4.13 -26.98 -2.04
C THR A 572 3.82 -26.97 -3.53
N SER A 573 4.78 -27.39 -4.37
CA SER A 573 4.58 -27.67 -5.79
C SER A 573 5.56 -28.72 -6.28
N SER A 574 5.21 -29.48 -7.31
CA SER A 574 6.12 -30.43 -7.96
C SER A 574 7.43 -29.81 -8.49
N SER A 575 7.45 -28.51 -8.75
CA SER A 575 8.64 -27.78 -9.22
C SER A 575 9.65 -27.42 -8.11
N MET A 576 9.30 -27.60 -6.83
CA MET A 576 10.24 -27.32 -5.75
C MET A 576 11.36 -28.36 -5.71
N THR A 577 12.59 -27.90 -5.46
CA THR A 577 13.79 -28.75 -5.38
C THR A 577 14.41 -28.82 -3.98
N CYS A 578 13.98 -27.95 -3.06
CA CYS A 578 14.36 -27.95 -1.66
C CYS A 578 13.31 -27.24 -0.80
N ASP A 579 13.34 -27.52 0.51
CA ASP A 579 12.54 -26.76 1.46
C ASP A 579 13.09 -25.35 1.64
N THR A 580 12.21 -24.36 1.70
CA THR A 580 12.57 -22.95 1.88
C THR A 580 11.82 -22.33 3.04
N PHE A 581 12.43 -21.36 3.72
CA PHE A 581 11.83 -20.66 4.84
C PHE A 581 12.04 -19.15 4.73
N TYR A 582 10.96 -18.40 4.87
CA TYR A 582 10.93 -16.95 4.95
C TYR A 582 10.34 -16.52 6.28
N PHE A 583 11.02 -15.60 6.96
CA PHE A 583 10.54 -14.97 8.18
C PHE A 583 10.51 -13.45 7.96
N ASP A 584 9.36 -12.82 8.17
CA ASP A 584 9.14 -11.39 7.92
C ASP A 584 9.59 -10.93 6.52
N GLY A 585 9.29 -11.76 5.51
CA GLY A 585 9.64 -11.52 4.10
C GLY A 585 11.11 -11.81 3.74
N ILE A 586 11.97 -12.12 4.70
CA ILE A 586 13.39 -12.39 4.49
C ILE A 586 13.63 -13.91 4.43
N GLN A 587 14.22 -14.37 3.32
CA GLN A 587 14.61 -15.78 3.17
C GLN A 587 15.73 -16.13 4.16
N GLN A 588 15.51 -17.18 4.94
CA GLN A 588 16.50 -17.70 5.86
C GLN A 588 17.44 -18.66 5.13
N THR A 589 18.74 -18.58 5.45
CA THR A 589 19.78 -19.35 4.75
C THR A 589 19.67 -20.86 4.98
N LYS A 590 19.16 -21.28 6.15
CA LYS A 590 18.96 -22.69 6.51
C LYS A 590 17.71 -22.85 7.38
N LEU A 591 17.04 -23.99 7.24
CA LEU A 591 16.04 -24.46 8.20
C LEU A 591 16.72 -24.79 9.54
N SER A 592 16.04 -24.46 10.64
CA SER A 592 16.46 -24.90 11.97
C SER A 592 16.33 -26.41 12.11
N GLU A 593 17.17 -27.03 12.94
CA GLU A 593 17.10 -28.49 13.21
C GLU A 593 15.71 -28.92 13.72
N ARG A 594 15.05 -28.06 14.51
CA ARG A 594 13.68 -28.31 14.98
C ARG A 594 12.67 -28.34 13.83
N MET A 595 12.80 -27.43 12.86
CA MET A 595 11.90 -27.41 11.70
C MET A 595 12.13 -28.60 10.78
N LYS A 596 13.40 -29.00 10.58
CA LYS A 596 13.73 -30.22 9.84
C LYS A 596 13.10 -31.47 10.47
N LYS A 597 13.17 -31.59 11.81
CA LYS A 597 12.51 -32.70 12.55
C LYS A 597 11.00 -32.72 12.32
N VAL A 598 10.35 -31.55 12.37
CA VAL A 598 8.91 -31.44 12.09
C VAL A 598 8.60 -31.90 10.65
N LEU A 599 9.34 -31.44 9.65
CA LEU A 599 9.14 -31.83 8.26
C LEU A 599 9.39 -33.32 8.02
N GLN A 600 10.46 -33.87 8.60
CA GLN A 600 10.75 -35.31 8.52
C GLN A 600 9.59 -36.15 9.08
N GLU A 601 9.02 -35.73 10.21
CA GLU A 601 7.89 -36.44 10.82
C GLU A 601 6.59 -36.28 10.02
N VAL A 602 6.37 -35.12 9.40
CA VAL A 602 5.26 -34.91 8.45
C VAL A 602 5.40 -35.85 7.25
N HIS A 603 6.57 -35.90 6.61
CA HIS A 603 6.80 -36.82 5.48
C HIS A 603 6.68 -38.28 5.89
N ARG A 604 7.13 -38.65 7.09
CA ARG A 604 6.99 -40.03 7.61
C ARG A 604 5.52 -40.44 7.82
N ARG A 605 4.67 -39.50 8.23
CA ARG A 605 3.23 -39.73 8.46
C ARG A 605 2.38 -39.54 7.22
N SER A 606 2.86 -38.77 6.25
CA SER A 606 2.16 -38.50 5.00
C SER A 606 1.95 -39.80 4.21
N LYS A 607 0.72 -40.01 3.74
CA LYS A 607 0.41 -41.00 2.69
C LYS A 607 0.61 -40.43 1.29
N ASP A 608 0.79 -39.12 1.20
CA ASP A 608 1.00 -38.39 -0.03
C ASP A 608 2.50 -38.26 -0.31
N ASN A 609 2.99 -39.12 -1.21
CA ASN A 609 4.37 -39.14 -1.67
C ASN A 609 4.66 -38.10 -2.78
N GLN A 610 3.66 -37.32 -3.20
CA GLN A 610 3.84 -36.29 -4.22
C GLN A 610 4.43 -35.01 -3.61
N ILE A 611 4.14 -34.73 -2.34
CA ILE A 611 4.73 -33.59 -1.62
C ILE A 611 6.15 -33.93 -1.16
N LYS A 612 7.14 -33.46 -1.91
CA LYS A 612 8.56 -33.64 -1.58
C LYS A 612 9.19 -32.49 -0.81
N PHE A 613 8.77 -31.26 -1.10
CA PHE A 613 9.34 -30.05 -0.53
C PHE A 613 8.27 -29.01 -0.24
N VAL A 614 8.55 -28.14 0.73
CA VAL A 614 7.65 -27.05 1.13
C VAL A 614 8.35 -25.70 1.20
N GLU A 615 7.61 -24.65 0.84
CA GLU A 615 7.94 -23.27 1.17
C GLU A 615 7.15 -22.86 2.42
N ILE A 616 7.87 -22.44 3.46
CA ILE A 616 7.32 -21.96 4.72
C ILE A 616 7.49 -20.44 4.76
N ARG A 617 6.40 -19.68 4.89
CA ARG A 617 6.43 -18.22 5.10
C ARG A 617 5.77 -17.91 6.43
N SER A 618 6.50 -17.30 7.36
CA SER A 618 5.98 -16.99 8.70
C SER A 618 6.21 -15.52 9.08
N HIS A 619 5.28 -14.95 9.84
CA HIS A 619 5.30 -13.57 10.34
C HIS A 619 4.64 -13.49 11.73
N ASN A 620 5.05 -12.54 12.57
CA ASN A 620 4.43 -12.28 13.87
C ASN A 620 3.92 -10.84 13.97
N THR A 621 2.73 -10.63 14.54
CA THR A 621 2.18 -9.27 14.76
C THR A 621 2.81 -8.53 15.95
N PHE A 622 3.73 -9.18 16.66
CA PHE A 622 4.42 -8.63 17.83
C PHE A 622 5.95 -8.78 17.68
N PRO A 623 6.75 -7.85 18.24
CA PRO A 623 8.20 -7.87 18.07
C PRO A 623 8.83 -9.15 18.59
N ALA A 624 9.73 -9.77 17.82
CA ALA A 624 10.45 -10.97 18.26
C ALA A 624 11.30 -10.74 19.53
N SER A 625 11.68 -9.48 19.82
CA SER A 625 12.44 -9.04 20.99
C SER A 625 11.62 -8.90 22.27
N SER A 626 10.29 -8.93 22.21
CA SER A 626 9.38 -8.63 23.33
C SER A 626 9.34 -9.70 24.45
N GLY A 627 10.14 -10.76 24.36
CA GLY A 627 10.16 -11.84 25.35
C GLY A 627 8.92 -12.74 25.36
N LEU A 628 7.89 -12.39 24.57
CA LEU A 628 6.67 -13.14 24.31
C LEU A 628 7.01 -14.48 23.64
N ALA A 629 6.22 -15.52 23.92
CA ALA A 629 6.43 -16.89 23.45
C ALA A 629 6.19 -17.06 21.92
N SER A 630 6.90 -16.29 21.10
CA SER A 630 6.79 -16.25 19.64
C SER A 630 7.01 -17.62 18.98
N SER A 631 7.87 -18.46 19.57
CA SER A 631 8.08 -19.82 19.09
C SER A 631 6.86 -20.73 19.31
N ALA A 632 6.08 -20.51 20.37
CA ALA A 632 4.92 -21.35 20.66
C ALA A 632 3.82 -21.15 19.60
N SER A 633 3.46 -19.91 19.33
CA SER A 633 2.48 -19.57 18.30
C SER A 633 2.96 -19.91 16.90
N ALA A 634 4.23 -19.66 16.58
CA ALA A 634 4.78 -19.96 15.25
C ALA A 634 4.78 -21.46 14.95
N TYR A 635 5.23 -22.30 15.89
CA TYR A 635 5.22 -23.76 15.68
C TYR A 635 3.82 -24.37 15.73
N ALA A 636 2.88 -23.79 16.48
CA ALA A 636 1.48 -24.22 16.45
C ALA A 636 0.84 -23.93 15.07
N SER A 637 1.02 -22.70 14.58
CA SER A 637 0.56 -22.27 13.25
C SER A 637 1.19 -23.12 12.13
N LEU A 638 2.50 -23.37 12.19
CA LEU A 638 3.22 -24.26 11.28
C LEU A 638 2.67 -25.69 11.31
N ALA A 639 2.50 -26.27 12.49
CA ALA A 639 2.05 -27.65 12.64
C ALA A 639 0.63 -27.85 12.09
N ILE A 640 -0.29 -26.93 12.39
CA ILE A 640 -1.67 -26.99 11.88
C ILE A 640 -1.68 -26.84 10.36
N ALA A 641 -0.92 -25.90 9.81
CA ALA A 641 -0.84 -25.71 8.36
C ALA A 641 -0.26 -26.94 7.66
N LEU A 642 0.81 -27.55 8.19
CA LEU A 642 1.40 -28.78 7.66
C LEU A 642 0.42 -29.96 7.72
N THR A 643 -0.22 -30.17 8.87
CA THR A 643 -1.19 -31.25 9.04
C THR A 643 -2.34 -31.16 8.03
N ASN A 644 -2.85 -29.95 7.78
CA ASN A 644 -3.91 -29.73 6.80
C ASN A 644 -3.40 -29.88 5.36
N LEU A 645 -2.20 -29.37 5.06
CA LEU A 645 -1.61 -29.45 3.72
C LEU A 645 -1.37 -30.89 3.28
N PHE A 646 -0.84 -31.72 4.18
CA PHE A 646 -0.53 -33.13 3.95
C PHE A 646 -1.71 -34.07 4.28
N GLN A 647 -2.86 -33.52 4.72
CA GLN A 647 -4.06 -34.28 5.09
C GLN A 647 -3.74 -35.44 6.07
N LEU A 648 -2.96 -35.15 7.11
CA LEU A 648 -2.52 -36.18 8.06
C LEU A 648 -3.70 -36.66 8.92
N ASP A 649 -3.69 -37.96 9.25
CA ASP A 649 -4.70 -38.58 10.12
C ASP A 649 -4.72 -37.93 11.52
N ASP A 650 -5.89 -37.89 12.15
CA ASP A 650 -6.15 -37.21 13.43
C ASP A 650 -5.54 -35.79 13.50
N PRO A 651 -6.10 -34.83 12.74
CA PRO A 651 -5.47 -33.53 12.53
C PRO A 651 -5.13 -32.78 13.83
N GLN A 652 -6.01 -32.85 14.83
CA GLN A 652 -5.81 -32.12 16.08
C GLN A 652 -4.65 -32.71 16.89
N SER A 653 -4.65 -34.03 17.14
CA SER A 653 -3.58 -34.68 17.91
C SER A 653 -2.25 -34.68 17.16
N THR A 654 -2.29 -34.86 15.83
CA THR A 654 -1.08 -34.80 14.99
C THR A 654 -0.50 -33.39 14.97
N ALA A 655 -1.32 -32.34 14.83
CA ALA A 655 -0.84 -30.96 14.92
C ALA A 655 -0.26 -30.65 16.31
N ALA A 656 -0.91 -31.11 17.39
CA ALA A 656 -0.39 -30.98 18.75
C ALA A 656 0.98 -31.66 18.91
N TYR A 657 1.13 -32.89 18.42
CA TYR A 657 2.38 -33.63 18.45
C TYR A 657 3.49 -32.95 17.62
N LEU A 658 3.19 -32.50 16.40
CA LEU A 658 4.15 -31.78 15.54
C LEU A 658 4.56 -30.44 16.16
N ALA A 659 3.62 -29.71 16.75
CA ALA A 659 3.89 -28.49 17.48
C ALA A 659 4.86 -28.76 18.65
N ARG A 660 4.63 -29.84 19.43
CA ARG A 660 5.47 -30.23 20.57
C ARG A 660 6.92 -30.46 20.18
N ILE A 661 7.18 -31.26 19.14
CA ILE A 661 8.55 -31.59 18.70
C ILE A 661 9.27 -30.38 18.07
N GLY A 662 8.51 -29.41 17.54
CA GLY A 662 9.04 -28.13 17.08
C GLY A 662 9.37 -27.18 18.24
N SER A 663 8.45 -27.06 19.21
CA SER A 663 8.61 -26.27 20.42
C SER A 663 7.62 -26.76 21.49
N GLY A 664 8.12 -27.25 22.63
CA GLY A 664 7.29 -27.93 23.64
C GLY A 664 6.01 -27.19 24.02
N SER A 665 6.09 -25.88 24.34
CA SER A 665 4.93 -25.06 24.70
C SER A 665 3.96 -24.77 23.55
N ALA A 666 4.36 -24.99 22.29
CA ALA A 666 3.50 -24.80 21.12
C ALA A 666 2.31 -25.76 21.11
N ILE A 667 2.44 -26.94 21.73
CA ILE A 667 1.35 -27.91 21.82
C ILE A 667 0.07 -27.29 22.39
N ARG A 668 0.20 -26.37 23.37
CA ARG A 668 -0.94 -25.70 24.00
C ARG A 668 -1.57 -24.62 23.13
N SER A 669 -0.81 -24.03 22.21
CA SER A 669 -1.32 -23.03 21.24
C SER A 669 -2.13 -23.65 20.10
N VAL A 670 -2.23 -24.98 20.03
CA VAL A 670 -3.12 -25.70 19.10
C VAL A 670 -4.59 -25.64 19.55
N TYR A 671 -4.84 -25.21 20.79
CA TYR A 671 -6.18 -25.09 21.38
C TYR A 671 -6.45 -23.67 21.89
N GLY A 672 -7.74 -23.33 21.98
CA GLY A 672 -8.23 -22.11 22.64
C GLY A 672 -8.55 -22.28 24.11
N GLY A 673 -8.79 -21.17 24.78
CA GLY A 673 -9.22 -21.14 26.18
C GLY A 673 -8.12 -21.47 27.18
N PHE A 674 -8.49 -22.25 28.20
CA PHE A 674 -7.58 -22.80 29.20
C PHE A 674 -7.11 -24.18 28.75
N VAL A 675 -5.81 -24.36 28.55
CA VAL A 675 -5.26 -25.54 27.89
C VAL A 675 -4.27 -26.25 28.80
N ARG A 676 -4.50 -27.55 29.04
CA ARG A 676 -3.59 -28.42 29.79
C ARG A 676 -2.72 -29.21 28.82
N TRP A 677 -1.42 -29.29 29.09
CA TRP A 677 -0.52 -30.26 28.48
C TRP A 677 -0.17 -31.33 29.52
N SER A 678 -0.61 -32.56 29.24
CA SER A 678 -0.33 -33.73 30.07
C SER A 678 1.10 -34.22 29.88
N SER A 679 1.75 -34.59 30.97
CA SER A 679 3.01 -35.34 31.00
C SER A 679 2.78 -36.86 31.04
N GLU A 680 1.55 -37.31 31.29
CA GLU A 680 1.15 -38.72 31.30
C GLU A 680 0.56 -39.17 29.94
N GLY A 681 0.52 -40.48 29.72
CA GLY A 681 -0.01 -41.09 28.50
C GLY A 681 0.76 -40.65 27.24
N GLU A 682 0.02 -40.32 26.17
CA GLU A 682 0.58 -39.84 24.90
C GLU A 682 1.15 -38.41 24.97
N CYS A 683 1.05 -37.77 26.15
CA CYS A 683 1.51 -36.40 26.41
C CYS A 683 0.90 -35.36 25.46
N LEU A 684 -0.41 -35.50 25.24
CA LEU A 684 -1.23 -34.58 24.44
C LEU A 684 -1.70 -33.40 25.29
N SER A 685 -2.16 -32.36 24.59
CA SER A 685 -2.84 -31.24 25.24
C SER A 685 -4.33 -31.25 24.93
N SER A 686 -5.11 -30.65 25.82
CA SER A 686 -6.56 -30.55 25.71
C SER A 686 -7.07 -29.23 26.28
N CYS A 687 -8.16 -28.73 25.70
CA CYS A 687 -8.91 -27.62 26.26
C CYS A 687 -9.62 -28.10 27.53
N VAL A 688 -9.34 -27.45 28.67
CA VAL A 688 -10.02 -27.69 29.95
C VAL A 688 -11.30 -26.88 30.01
N TYR A 689 -11.24 -25.61 29.61
CA TYR A 689 -12.38 -24.70 29.50
C TYR A 689 -12.20 -23.78 28.29
N PRO A 690 -13.26 -23.53 27.50
CA PRO A 690 -13.18 -22.66 26.34
C PRO A 690 -13.09 -21.19 26.74
N ALA A 691 -12.80 -20.30 25.79
CA ALA A 691 -12.59 -18.87 26.05
C ALA A 691 -13.84 -18.19 26.66
N GLU A 692 -15.01 -18.62 26.23
CA GLU A 692 -16.33 -18.14 26.67
C GLU A 692 -16.63 -18.51 28.11
N HIS A 693 -15.87 -19.44 28.70
CA HIS A 693 -16.07 -19.82 30.10
C HIS A 693 -15.84 -18.63 31.02
N TRP A 694 -14.81 -17.80 30.80
CA TRP A 694 -14.47 -16.68 31.68
C TRP A 694 -14.25 -15.36 30.91
N PRO A 695 -15.30 -14.78 30.31
CA PRO A 695 -15.18 -13.66 29.39
C PRO A 695 -14.82 -12.33 30.07
N GLU A 696 -14.92 -12.23 31.40
CA GLU A 696 -14.52 -11.05 32.17
C GLU A 696 -13.02 -11.03 32.51
N LEU A 697 -12.30 -12.13 32.28
CA LEU A 697 -10.87 -12.20 32.52
C LEU A 697 -10.11 -11.43 31.44
N ARG A 698 -9.20 -10.56 31.87
CA ARG A 698 -8.32 -9.75 31.02
C ARG A 698 -6.87 -10.04 31.34
N ILE A 699 -6.03 -9.77 30.36
CA ILE A 699 -4.59 -10.02 30.42
C ILE A 699 -3.89 -8.72 30.03
N ILE A 700 -3.07 -8.19 30.93
CA ILE A 700 -2.22 -7.03 30.71
C ILE A 700 -0.79 -7.51 30.62
N ILE A 701 -0.14 -7.26 29.50
CA ILE A 701 1.25 -7.60 29.25
C ILE A 701 2.07 -6.32 29.36
N LEU A 702 3.10 -6.33 30.20
CA LEU A 702 4.02 -5.20 30.32
C LEU A 702 5.33 -5.58 29.64
N ILE A 703 5.73 -4.79 28.65
CA ILE A 703 6.99 -4.96 27.94
C ILE A 703 7.97 -3.95 28.53
N PHE A 704 8.90 -4.42 29.36
CA PHE A 704 9.94 -3.58 29.92
C PHE A 704 11.14 -3.48 28.98
N ASN A 705 11.83 -2.33 29.05
CA ASN A 705 13.13 -2.09 28.42
C ASN A 705 14.14 -3.10 28.98
N SER A 706 14.30 -4.21 28.28
CA SER A 706 15.09 -5.35 28.75
C SER A 706 16.11 -5.78 27.71
N SER A 707 17.29 -6.18 28.20
CA SER A 707 18.35 -6.76 27.39
C SER A 707 17.99 -8.17 26.93
N LYS A 708 18.65 -8.62 25.85
CA LYS A 708 18.52 -9.99 25.33
C LYS A 708 18.62 -11.04 26.44
N LYS A 709 17.78 -12.08 26.36
CA LYS A 709 17.70 -13.16 27.37
C LYS A 709 19.11 -13.70 27.69
N PRO A 710 19.51 -13.77 28.98
CA PRO A 710 20.87 -14.16 29.35
C PRO A 710 21.14 -15.64 29.03
N VAL A 711 20.17 -16.52 29.22
CA VAL A 711 20.25 -17.93 28.84
C VAL A 711 18.96 -18.41 28.18
N SER A 712 19.09 -19.22 27.14
CA SER A 712 17.94 -19.83 26.44
C SER A 712 17.14 -20.72 27.40
N SER A 713 15.82 -20.80 27.21
CA SER A 713 14.97 -21.65 28.05
C SER A 713 15.32 -23.14 27.94
N THR A 714 15.83 -23.58 26.77
CA THR A 714 16.21 -24.99 26.56
C THR A 714 17.43 -25.37 27.39
N ASP A 715 18.47 -24.54 27.35
CA ASP A 715 19.69 -24.81 28.12
C ASP A 715 19.44 -24.60 29.63
N ALA A 716 18.61 -23.63 29.98
CA ALA A 716 18.25 -23.38 31.36
C ALA A 716 17.46 -24.53 31.98
N MET A 717 16.42 -25.05 31.31
CA MET A 717 15.60 -26.13 31.88
C MET A 717 16.35 -27.45 32.02
N GLN A 718 17.26 -27.75 31.10
CA GLN A 718 18.12 -28.92 31.19
C GLN A 718 19.07 -28.81 32.38
N ARG A 719 19.74 -27.67 32.54
CA ARG A 719 20.60 -27.41 33.71
C ARG A 719 19.83 -27.46 35.02
N THR A 720 18.60 -26.92 35.06
CA THR A 720 17.75 -27.01 36.26
C THR A 720 17.50 -28.47 36.62
N ARG A 721 17.14 -29.31 35.64
CA ARG A 721 16.91 -30.74 35.87
C ARG A 721 18.14 -31.47 36.41
N GLU A 722 19.32 -31.10 35.92
CA GLU A 722 20.59 -31.72 36.31
C GLU A 722 21.13 -31.27 37.68
N THR A 723 20.84 -30.03 38.09
CA THR A 723 21.56 -29.39 39.21
C THR A 723 20.67 -28.87 40.34
N SER A 724 19.40 -28.56 40.08
CA SER A 724 18.51 -28.01 41.11
C SER A 724 17.97 -29.11 42.02
N THR A 725 18.26 -28.98 43.31
CA THR A 725 17.73 -29.86 44.35
C THR A 725 16.24 -29.59 44.63
N LEU A 726 15.80 -28.35 44.45
CA LEU A 726 14.40 -27.95 44.65
C LEU A 726 13.48 -28.42 43.50
N PHE A 727 14.04 -28.74 42.33
CA PHE A 727 13.27 -29.18 41.18
C PHE A 727 12.45 -30.45 41.45
N GLN A 728 13.02 -31.43 42.15
CA GLN A 728 12.31 -32.67 42.51
C GLN A 728 11.13 -32.41 43.46
N ALA A 729 11.31 -31.51 44.43
CA ALA A 729 10.24 -31.09 45.32
C ALA A 729 9.13 -30.32 44.59
N ARG A 730 9.47 -29.58 43.53
CA ARG A 730 8.47 -28.96 42.65
C ARG A 730 7.61 -30.03 41.97
N LEU A 731 8.23 -31.04 41.34
CA LEU A 731 7.52 -32.08 40.58
C LEU A 731 6.43 -32.79 41.41
N SER A 732 6.69 -33.07 42.69
CA SER A 732 5.71 -33.74 43.57
C SER A 732 4.46 -32.91 43.89
N THR A 733 4.50 -31.59 43.68
CA THR A 733 3.39 -30.67 44.01
C THR A 733 2.58 -30.20 42.80
N ILE A 734 3.07 -30.42 41.57
CA ILE A 734 2.45 -29.86 40.36
C ILE A 734 1.03 -30.39 40.12
N ASN A 735 0.81 -31.69 40.29
CA ASN A 735 -0.50 -32.30 40.01
C ASN A 735 -1.60 -31.74 40.93
N ASP A 736 -1.29 -31.56 42.21
CA ASP A 736 -2.22 -30.92 43.17
C ASP A 736 -2.53 -29.46 42.79
N LYS A 737 -1.49 -28.69 42.40
CA LYS A 737 -1.68 -27.30 41.93
C LYS A 737 -2.56 -27.22 40.68
N ILE A 738 -2.37 -28.11 39.72
CA ILE A 738 -3.17 -28.16 38.50
C ILE A 738 -4.62 -28.45 38.83
N ASN A 739 -4.90 -29.46 39.65
CA ASN A 739 -6.26 -29.81 40.03
C ASN A 739 -6.97 -28.65 40.75
N LYS A 740 -6.28 -28.00 41.69
CA LYS A 740 -6.80 -26.81 42.39
C LYS A 740 -7.03 -25.64 41.46
N LEU A 741 -6.14 -25.40 40.50
CA LEU A 741 -6.29 -24.31 39.54
C LEU A 741 -7.43 -24.58 38.55
N ILE A 742 -7.60 -25.82 38.10
CA ILE A 742 -8.73 -26.22 37.26
C ILE A 742 -10.05 -26.00 38.00
N GLU A 743 -10.14 -26.36 39.28
CA GLU A 743 -11.34 -26.11 40.10
C GLU A 743 -11.58 -24.60 40.30
N ALA A 744 -10.53 -23.80 40.48
CA ALA A 744 -10.64 -22.34 40.55
C ALA A 744 -11.16 -21.74 39.22
N ILE A 745 -10.69 -22.25 38.07
CA ILE A 745 -11.17 -21.81 36.75
C ILE A 745 -12.64 -22.22 36.57
N LYS A 746 -12.99 -23.47 36.90
CA LYS A 746 -14.36 -23.99 36.83
C LYS A 746 -15.36 -23.14 37.59
N THR A 747 -15.00 -22.75 38.82
CA THR A 747 -15.85 -21.94 39.72
C THR A 747 -15.68 -20.44 39.53
N LYS A 748 -14.80 -20.00 38.62
CA LYS A 748 -14.39 -18.59 38.43
C LYS A 748 -13.90 -17.92 39.71
N ASP A 749 -13.28 -18.69 40.62
CA ASP A 749 -12.67 -18.18 41.84
C ASP A 749 -11.34 -17.48 41.50
N PHE A 750 -11.43 -16.17 41.30
CA PHE A 750 -10.26 -15.35 40.99
C PHE A 750 -9.22 -15.33 42.12
N ASN A 751 -9.62 -15.51 43.39
CA ASN A 751 -8.67 -15.50 44.51
C ASN A 751 -7.77 -16.74 44.48
N ALA A 752 -8.39 -17.92 44.36
CA ALA A 752 -7.64 -19.17 44.22
C ALA A 752 -6.80 -19.17 42.93
N PHE A 753 -7.38 -18.73 41.81
CA PHE A 753 -6.68 -18.58 40.53
C PHE A 753 -5.44 -17.70 40.65
N ALA A 754 -5.58 -16.50 41.23
CA ALA A 754 -4.51 -15.52 41.35
C ALA A 754 -3.39 -16.03 42.25
N LYS A 755 -3.75 -16.58 43.42
CA LYS A 755 -2.80 -17.12 44.39
C LYS A 755 -1.97 -18.26 43.80
N ILE A 756 -2.62 -19.24 43.16
CA ILE A 756 -1.92 -20.40 42.59
C ILE A 756 -1.00 -19.96 41.44
N THR A 757 -1.47 -19.07 40.56
CA THR A 757 -0.70 -18.55 39.41
C THR A 757 0.56 -17.81 39.86
N MET A 758 0.44 -16.90 40.84
CA MET A 758 1.59 -16.17 41.39
C MET A 758 2.56 -17.10 42.11
N MET A 759 2.06 -18.03 42.93
CA MET A 759 2.88 -19.01 43.65
C MET A 759 3.65 -19.93 42.69
N ASP A 760 3.03 -20.37 41.59
CA ASP A 760 3.73 -21.22 40.63
C ASP A 760 4.79 -20.46 39.84
N SER A 761 4.50 -19.20 39.45
CA SER A 761 5.49 -18.31 38.86
C SER A 761 6.71 -18.12 39.77
N SER A 762 6.49 -17.82 41.06
CA SER A 762 7.58 -17.65 42.03
C SER A 762 8.36 -18.94 42.25
N GLN A 763 7.70 -20.10 42.36
CA GLN A 763 8.39 -21.38 42.53
C GLN A 763 9.19 -21.77 41.27
N PHE A 764 8.70 -21.46 40.08
CA PHE A 764 9.45 -21.64 38.84
C PHE A 764 10.76 -20.83 38.84
N HIS A 765 10.71 -19.53 39.17
CA HIS A 765 11.93 -18.73 39.25
C HIS A 765 12.84 -19.13 40.43
N ALA A 766 12.28 -19.70 41.50
CA ALA A 766 13.07 -20.26 42.59
C ALA A 766 13.90 -21.48 42.15
N VAL A 767 13.33 -22.42 41.38
CA VAL A 767 14.11 -23.56 40.84
C VAL A 767 15.13 -23.11 39.78
N CYS A 768 14.85 -22.03 39.03
CA CYS A 768 15.85 -21.40 38.16
C CYS A 768 17.02 -20.81 38.96
N MET A 769 16.74 -20.17 40.10
CA MET A 769 17.77 -19.62 40.98
C MET A 769 18.60 -20.71 41.68
N ASP A 770 17.98 -21.85 42.01
CA ASP A 770 18.63 -23.05 42.58
C ASP A 770 19.44 -23.87 41.55
N THR A 771 19.34 -23.54 40.27
CA THR A 771 20.15 -24.16 39.20
C THR A 771 21.62 -23.73 39.30
N TYR A 772 22.57 -24.55 38.86
CA TYR A 772 23.99 -24.16 38.83
C TYR A 772 24.60 -24.20 37.41
N PRO A 773 25.23 -23.10 36.92
CA PRO A 773 25.15 -21.75 37.47
C PRO A 773 23.71 -21.20 37.51
N PRO A 774 23.38 -20.29 38.45
CA PRO A 774 22.04 -19.74 38.60
C PRO A 774 21.45 -19.15 37.33
N VAL A 775 20.17 -19.41 37.10
CA VAL A 775 19.40 -18.81 36.00
C VAL A 775 18.53 -17.70 36.57
N ILE A 776 18.83 -16.46 36.20
CA ILE A 776 18.11 -15.28 36.67
C ILE A 776 17.41 -14.63 35.48
N TYR A 777 16.09 -14.76 35.42
CA TYR A 777 15.26 -14.10 34.41
C TYR A 777 14.65 -12.79 34.90
N LEU A 778 14.31 -12.71 36.19
CA LEU A 778 13.68 -11.55 36.80
C LEU A 778 14.73 -10.46 37.07
N ASN A 779 14.43 -9.24 36.64
CA ASN A 779 15.24 -8.07 36.94
C ASN A 779 14.55 -7.20 38.01
N ASP A 780 15.10 -6.03 38.29
CA ASP A 780 14.54 -5.14 39.33
C ASP A 780 13.16 -4.57 38.96
N GLN A 781 12.87 -4.39 37.67
CA GLN A 781 11.53 -4.00 37.21
C GLN A 781 10.51 -5.12 37.46
N SER A 782 10.91 -6.38 37.23
CA SER A 782 10.08 -7.55 37.55
C SER A 782 9.76 -7.62 39.04
N LYS A 783 10.78 -7.44 39.91
CA LYS A 783 10.60 -7.45 41.37
C LYS A 783 9.70 -6.30 41.84
N HIS A 784 9.93 -5.10 41.31
CA HIS A 784 9.09 -3.95 41.60
C HIS A 784 7.62 -4.19 41.28
N LEU A 785 7.31 -4.82 40.14
CA LEU A 785 5.93 -5.17 39.81
C LEU A 785 5.34 -6.20 40.77
N ILE A 786 6.12 -7.20 41.21
CA ILE A 786 5.67 -8.18 42.19
C ILE A 786 5.21 -7.46 43.45
N ASP A 787 6.02 -6.55 43.98
CA ASP A 787 5.68 -5.77 45.18
C ASP A 787 4.47 -4.86 44.95
N LEU A 788 4.36 -4.25 43.76
CA LEU A 788 3.23 -3.41 43.38
C LEU A 788 1.92 -4.20 43.34
N VAL A 789 1.90 -5.38 42.72
CA VAL A 789 0.71 -6.23 42.65
C VAL A 789 0.28 -6.71 44.03
N HIS A 790 1.22 -7.11 44.90
CA HIS A 790 0.90 -7.48 46.28
C HIS A 790 0.33 -6.31 47.06
N SER A 791 0.92 -5.12 46.92
CA SER A 791 0.44 -3.90 47.57
C SER A 791 -0.96 -3.51 47.09
N TYR A 792 -1.20 -3.59 45.78
CA TYR A 792 -2.51 -3.27 45.18
C TYR A 792 -3.60 -4.26 45.62
N ASN A 793 -3.28 -5.55 45.70
CA ASN A 793 -4.21 -6.57 46.21
C ASN A 793 -4.56 -6.37 47.69
N GLN A 794 -3.73 -5.66 48.47
CA GLN A 794 -3.95 -5.40 49.90
C GLN A 794 -4.58 -4.02 50.19
N MET A 795 -4.69 -3.14 49.18
CA MET A 795 -4.97 -1.72 49.36
C MET A 795 -6.33 -1.42 50.03
N ASP A 796 -7.35 -2.24 49.78
CA ASP A 796 -8.69 -2.03 50.35
C ASP A 796 -8.93 -2.77 51.68
N GLY A 797 -7.91 -3.40 52.27
CA GLY A 797 -8.03 -4.22 53.48
C GLY A 797 -8.85 -5.51 53.29
N ASN A 798 -9.42 -5.73 52.11
CA ASN A 798 -10.15 -6.92 51.71
C ASN A 798 -9.18 -8.06 51.35
N GLN A 799 -9.53 -9.30 51.71
CA GLN A 799 -8.82 -10.51 51.29
C GLN A 799 -9.00 -10.85 49.79
N THR A 800 -9.58 -9.95 49.00
CA THR A 800 -9.95 -10.19 47.60
C THR A 800 -8.82 -9.77 46.67
N MET A 801 -8.20 -10.73 46.00
CA MET A 801 -7.23 -10.53 44.94
C MET A 801 -7.89 -9.82 43.76
N LYS A 802 -7.24 -8.77 43.26
CA LYS A 802 -7.66 -8.02 42.08
C LYS A 802 -6.82 -8.36 40.85
N VAL A 803 -5.53 -8.61 41.05
CA VAL A 803 -4.54 -8.88 40.00
C VAL A 803 -3.67 -10.07 40.37
N ALA A 804 -3.32 -10.89 39.38
CA ALA A 804 -2.31 -11.93 39.50
C ALA A 804 -1.19 -11.66 38.49
N TYR A 805 0.08 -11.78 38.88
CA TYR A 805 1.18 -11.77 37.93
C TYR A 805 1.66 -13.20 37.61
N THR A 806 2.27 -13.36 36.46
CA THR A 806 3.13 -14.51 36.15
C THR A 806 4.26 -14.08 35.22
N PHE A 807 5.39 -14.76 35.32
CA PHE A 807 6.57 -14.50 34.51
C PHE A 807 7.05 -15.80 33.86
N ASP A 808 7.36 -15.74 32.56
CA ASP A 808 8.00 -16.84 31.84
C ASP A 808 9.53 -16.71 31.93
N ALA A 809 10.27 -17.32 30.99
CA ALA A 809 11.73 -17.20 30.88
C ALA A 809 12.14 -15.82 30.32
N GLY A 810 11.89 -14.77 31.09
CA GLY A 810 12.21 -13.37 30.82
C GLY A 810 11.66 -12.42 31.89
N PRO A 811 11.99 -11.12 31.81
CA PRO A 811 11.62 -10.14 32.83
C PRO A 811 10.20 -9.58 32.66
N ASN A 812 9.56 -9.83 31.52
CA ASN A 812 8.26 -9.25 31.18
C ASN A 812 7.12 -10.01 31.89
N PRO A 813 6.26 -9.31 32.65
CA PRO A 813 5.12 -9.90 33.34
C PRO A 813 3.89 -10.06 32.44
N PHE A 814 3.08 -11.03 32.81
CA PHE A 814 1.70 -11.17 32.38
C PHE A 814 0.80 -11.00 33.61
N CYS A 815 -0.06 -10.00 33.57
CA CYS A 815 -0.99 -9.68 34.65
C CYS A 815 -2.40 -10.14 34.27
N PHE A 816 -2.98 -11.06 35.04
CA PHE A 816 -4.38 -11.44 34.93
C PHE A 816 -5.22 -10.57 35.85
N ILE A 817 -6.34 -10.06 35.36
CA ILE A 817 -7.18 -9.10 36.07
C ILE A 817 -8.63 -9.28 35.64
N ARG A 818 -9.59 -9.01 36.55
CA ARG A 818 -11.00 -8.95 36.18
C ARG A 818 -11.29 -7.62 35.50
N GLN A 819 -12.16 -7.61 34.49
CA GLN A 819 -12.52 -6.43 33.69
C GLN A 819 -12.79 -5.18 34.54
N GLU A 820 -13.48 -5.32 35.68
CA GLU A 820 -13.85 -4.23 36.58
C GLU A 820 -12.66 -3.48 37.21
N HIS A 821 -11.46 -4.09 37.28
CA HIS A 821 -10.26 -3.48 37.87
C HIS A 821 -9.25 -2.97 36.80
N VAL A 822 -9.55 -3.12 35.51
CA VAL A 822 -8.62 -2.79 34.42
C VAL A 822 -8.22 -1.32 34.43
N ASP A 823 -9.19 -0.42 34.47
CA ASP A 823 -8.90 1.03 34.40
C ASP A 823 -8.17 1.54 35.64
N GLU A 824 -8.53 1.02 36.83
CA GLU A 824 -7.84 1.32 38.09
C GLU A 824 -6.38 0.86 38.03
N PHE A 825 -6.13 -0.38 37.59
CA PHE A 825 -4.78 -0.92 37.51
C PHE A 825 -3.93 -0.27 36.42
N LEU A 826 -4.50 0.07 35.25
CA LEU A 826 -3.79 0.83 34.21
C LEU A 826 -3.38 2.23 34.71
N SER A 827 -4.23 2.87 35.52
CA SER A 827 -3.91 4.15 36.15
C SER A 827 -2.78 4.02 37.18
N LEU A 828 -2.81 2.95 37.97
CA LEU A 828 -1.73 2.60 38.91
C LEU A 828 -0.39 2.36 38.18
N LEU A 829 -0.42 1.62 37.07
CA LEU A 829 0.76 1.36 36.25
C LEU A 829 1.36 2.65 35.66
N LYS A 830 0.52 3.56 35.16
CA LYS A 830 0.98 4.87 34.66
C LYS A 830 1.62 5.72 35.75
N TYR A 831 1.12 5.64 36.98
CA TYR A 831 1.69 6.35 38.12
C TYR A 831 3.09 5.81 38.50
N PHE A 832 3.24 4.49 38.60
CA PHE A 832 4.53 3.87 38.99
C PHE A 832 5.54 3.74 37.85
N TYR A 833 5.09 3.79 36.59
CA TYR A 833 5.94 3.65 35.39
C TYR A 833 5.71 4.78 34.35
N PRO A 834 5.95 6.07 34.69
CA PRO A 834 5.69 7.19 33.79
C PRO A 834 6.73 7.33 32.65
N ALA A 835 6.35 7.98 31.55
CA ALA A 835 7.22 8.30 30.42
C ALA A 835 7.91 9.69 30.56
N ILE A 836 9.03 9.93 29.87
CA ILE A 836 9.89 11.15 29.97
C ILE A 836 9.09 12.46 29.86
N ASN A 837 8.06 12.48 29.02
CA ASN A 837 7.30 13.70 28.69
C ASN A 837 5.98 13.84 29.42
N ASP A 838 5.63 12.87 30.27
CA ASP A 838 4.49 13.04 31.17
C ASP A 838 4.99 13.88 32.35
N ASP A 839 4.60 15.16 32.37
CA ASP A 839 4.66 15.96 33.60
C ASP A 839 3.87 15.18 34.66
N VAL A 840 4.57 14.40 35.50
CA VAL A 840 4.00 13.55 36.57
C VAL A 840 3.08 14.37 37.48
N HIS A 841 3.26 15.69 37.48
CA HIS A 841 2.48 16.66 38.24
C HIS A 841 1.39 17.43 37.47
N LYS A 842 1.27 17.34 36.13
CA LYS A 842 0.27 18.15 35.37
C LYS A 842 -0.82 17.37 34.63
N GLN A 843 -0.65 16.08 34.32
CA GLN A 843 -1.71 15.29 33.67
C GLN A 843 -2.44 14.31 34.58
N VAL A 844 -2.07 14.28 35.87
CA VAL A 844 -2.68 13.44 36.89
C VAL A 844 -3.72 14.24 37.69
N SER A 845 -4.59 15.00 37.01
CA SER A 845 -5.63 15.80 37.68
C SER A 845 -6.86 14.99 38.13
N ASN A 846 -6.84 13.66 37.99
CA ASN A 846 -7.92 12.76 38.41
C ASN A 846 -7.45 11.40 38.95
N VAL A 847 -6.16 11.19 39.24
CA VAL A 847 -5.76 9.92 39.88
C VAL A 847 -6.24 9.96 41.32
N ASP A 848 -7.09 8.98 41.66
CA ASP A 848 -7.64 8.78 43.00
C ASP A 848 -6.57 9.02 44.07
N LYS A 849 -6.93 9.75 45.12
CA LYS A 849 -6.11 9.98 46.34
C LYS A 849 -5.64 8.69 47.05
N LYS A 850 -5.94 7.52 46.48
CA LYS A 850 -5.67 6.18 47.00
C LYS A 850 -4.24 5.68 46.75
N PHE A 851 -3.65 5.90 45.57
CA PHE A 851 -2.36 5.27 45.25
C PHE A 851 -1.14 5.74 46.08
N PRO A 852 -1.09 6.98 46.63
CA PRO A 852 0.01 7.39 47.50
C PRO A 852 0.17 6.55 48.78
N SER A 853 -0.80 5.70 49.15
CA SER A 853 -0.67 4.78 50.29
C SER A 853 0.24 3.57 50.00
N ILE A 854 0.59 3.30 48.74
CA ILE A 854 1.52 2.23 48.37
C ILE A 854 2.96 2.75 48.48
N ASN A 855 3.71 2.25 49.45
CA ASN A 855 5.09 2.67 49.72
C ASN A 855 6.10 1.98 48.80
N LEU A 856 6.12 2.36 47.52
CA LEU A 856 7.07 1.91 46.50
C LEU A 856 7.65 3.10 45.74
N SER A 857 8.86 2.96 45.20
CA SER A 857 9.50 3.99 44.39
C SER A 857 8.95 4.03 42.97
N ILE A 858 8.82 5.22 42.38
CA ILE A 858 8.42 5.34 40.97
C ILE A 858 9.61 4.95 40.08
N MET A 859 9.36 4.18 39.01
CA MET A 859 10.35 3.75 38.02
C MET A 859 10.07 4.39 36.66
N PRO A 860 10.55 5.62 36.38
CA PRO A 860 10.31 6.27 35.10
C PRO A 860 11.07 5.58 33.95
N ASN A 861 10.47 5.55 32.75
CA ASN A 861 11.09 5.12 31.48
C ASN A 861 11.56 3.67 31.39
N VAL A 862 11.00 2.81 32.24
CA VAL A 862 11.30 1.37 32.21
C VAL A 862 10.34 0.59 31.33
N LEU A 863 9.13 1.12 31.10
CA LEU A 863 8.04 0.45 30.40
C LEU A 863 7.98 0.92 28.94
N GLU A 864 8.22 0.01 28.01
CA GLU A 864 8.19 0.27 26.56
C GLU A 864 6.76 0.29 26.03
N ARG A 865 5.96 -0.71 26.44
CA ARG A 865 4.61 -0.92 25.92
C ARG A 865 3.74 -1.69 26.91
N ILE A 866 2.46 -1.34 26.93
CA ILE A 866 1.40 -2.11 27.59
C ILE A 866 0.53 -2.73 26.49
N VAL A 867 0.22 -4.02 26.60
CA VAL A 867 -0.75 -4.71 25.73
C VAL A 867 -1.88 -5.22 26.60
N LEU A 868 -3.10 -4.76 26.34
CA LEU A 868 -4.31 -5.29 26.94
C LEU A 868 -4.94 -6.28 25.96
N THR A 869 -5.18 -7.50 26.41
CA THR A 869 -5.81 -8.58 25.63
C THR A 869 -6.76 -9.40 26.52
N LYS A 870 -7.35 -10.43 25.93
CA LYS A 870 -8.30 -11.36 26.57
C LYS A 870 -7.96 -12.80 26.22
N ILE A 871 -8.72 -13.72 26.79
CA ILE A 871 -8.65 -15.14 26.46
C ILE A 871 -9.17 -15.37 25.02
N GLY A 872 -8.44 -16.16 24.24
CA GLY A 872 -8.70 -16.41 22.83
C GLY A 872 -9.25 -17.80 22.53
N THR A 873 -9.94 -17.93 21.40
CA THR A 873 -10.65 -19.15 20.96
C THR A 873 -9.75 -20.20 20.32
N GLY A 874 -8.46 -19.91 20.13
CA GLY A 874 -7.50 -20.83 19.53
C GLY A 874 -7.13 -20.49 18.09
N PRO A 875 -6.38 -21.36 17.40
CA PRO A 875 -5.88 -21.11 16.05
C PRO A 875 -6.98 -21.14 14.98
N LYS A 876 -6.73 -20.46 13.85
CA LYS A 876 -7.67 -20.35 12.72
C LYS A 876 -6.96 -20.62 11.40
N ILE A 877 -7.56 -21.46 10.55
CA ILE A 877 -7.13 -21.58 9.14
C ILE A 877 -7.74 -20.40 8.37
N VAL A 878 -6.89 -19.67 7.65
CA VAL A 878 -7.26 -18.42 6.97
C VAL A 878 -7.57 -18.67 5.50
N SER A 879 -6.78 -19.53 4.85
CA SER A 879 -6.90 -19.85 3.42
C SER A 879 -6.29 -21.19 3.08
#